data_AF-A0A1F7VI87-F1
#
_entry.id   AF-A0A1F7VI87-F1
#
_cell.length_a   1.000
_cell.length_b   1.000
_cell.length_c   1.000
_cell.angle_alpha   90.00
_cell.angle_beta   90.00
_cell.angle_gamma   90.00
#
_symmetry.space_group_name_H-M   'P 1'
#
loop_
_entity.id
_entity.type
_entity.pdbx_description
1 polymer ?
#
loop_
_entity_poly.entity_id
_entity_poly.type
_entity_poly.pdbx_seq_one_letter_code
_entity_poly.pdbx_strand_id
1 'polypeptide(L)'
;MKKKNVYKKTLVRGGFVIPLALAAMGFMFAHAQEGRQEFAYDETFSAGQASEVRMSLAAAQENAAENTLSLPFIGSAVYGSSQEFTFGPFTAARPFILLSAQWDESRAEDLTNAVVEMRTRTDGHAPWSAWQALERLKDFRDERDLIPGRVRTEPLIVDESREFEARVTLTTADPRVTPQVSNLTFTTVGTENDTPSLNLPLTKGRNSNGNNQATPPNKGEDRGESVKAALNGTSELNIISRASWASDESLHIDKDGNPAWPETYGEVKAFIVHHTGGTNGGADPAATIRAIQRYHGKTLGWGDIGYNYLIAPDGRIYEGRTGGEGVVGGHTYNDKKKLGYNTGSVGIAVLGNYEGKDALTGAAKESLARLIAEKSFEHEVAPNGETTLKDIAIPTVIAHRDVDATICPGSGITAELLQVRQLARANLDAMGGLAAITRKATLIQQSDTSILIKPGQTKTIWVIYRNDGNTNWKNYLTQPVQLADAAMKSRLAALPSSVTAAFINSPSAFRQQADPRDIPIHRVIPTEVEGSLGDARDDQAGVVKMAQVVDDEIRPIESTSSPINALTFVQPNVAPGQTVTIPITVTVPTNAAGVIERDYVLAWGTKGYFPGTDFHIAVETTEMEWAGKLESLKTPTSTRAGIETQGVVRVRNRGVKTWLKGSVMLLLTDVAGGEPKWNVAGWPLPMGRILFNEAMIRPNDVATFPLPLTATSPGLFETLLSFKYLPDVGTVPSTLIETLQLPNLPGAEGSFATTVIPSGQIELMKPNFPTRMRPGRTVYFTLRVKNTGDKILKGGKGVYLTQTAADGSKSPFYVKSDWLSDTKPASLWQPTVKPGKEGSFTWRMKAPAIKGMHTETLTFTTSDGGGLINGKSTYTFTIKVE
;
A
#
# COMPACT_ATOMS: atom_id res chain seq x y z
N MET A 1 -37.59 19.57 -19.54
CA MET A 1 -37.28 20.88 -18.90
C MET A 1 -35.77 21.02 -18.75
N LYS A 2 -35.21 22.24 -18.77
CA LYS A 2 -33.76 22.52 -18.65
C LYS A 2 -33.35 22.83 -17.20
N LYS A 3 -32.14 22.40 -16.80
CA LYS A 3 -31.17 23.07 -15.88
C LYS A 3 -29.87 22.23 -15.94
N LYS A 4 -28.69 22.79 -16.29
CA LYS A 4 -27.82 23.73 -15.53
C LYS A 4 -27.24 23.04 -14.26
N ASN A 5 -25.94 23.13 -13.90
CA ASN A 5 -24.89 24.05 -14.33
C ASN A 5 -23.46 23.55 -13.95
N VAL A 6 -22.47 23.74 -14.85
CA VAL A 6 -21.25 24.59 -14.68
C VAL A 6 -20.25 24.37 -13.51
N TYR A 7 -18.95 24.15 -13.84
CA TYR A 7 -17.74 24.97 -13.53
C TYR A 7 -16.44 24.14 -13.74
N LYS A 8 -15.22 24.64 -14.02
CA LYS A 8 -14.62 25.93 -14.48
C LYS A 8 -13.16 25.58 -14.90
N LYS A 9 -12.57 26.16 -15.95
CA LYS A 9 -11.11 26.10 -16.16
C LYS A 9 -10.56 27.50 -16.36
N THR A 10 -9.58 27.88 -15.54
CA THR A 10 -9.09 29.26 -15.44
C THR A 10 -8.01 29.54 -16.48
N LEU A 11 -8.11 30.70 -17.13
CA LEU A 11 -7.10 31.23 -18.04
C LEU A 11 -6.05 32.02 -17.25
N VAL A 12 -4.77 31.88 -17.60
CA VAL A 12 -3.73 32.86 -17.23
C VAL A 12 -3.01 33.28 -18.51
N ARG A 13 -2.94 34.59 -18.74
CA ARG A 13 -2.18 35.23 -19.82
C ARG A 13 -0.82 35.69 -19.29
N GLY A 14 0.23 35.47 -20.07
CA GLY A 14 1.50 36.20 -20.00
C GLY A 14 2.08 36.24 -21.41
N GLY A 15 2.30 37.42 -21.96
CA GLY A 15 2.75 37.59 -23.34
C GLY A 15 4.08 38.32 -23.42
N PHE A 16 4.84 38.07 -24.49
CA PHE A 16 6.01 38.86 -24.90
C PHE A 16 6.16 38.84 -26.43
N VAL A 17 6.70 39.93 -26.96
CA VAL A 17 7.08 40.25 -28.36
C VAL A 17 8.21 41.28 -28.22
N ILE A 18 9.19 41.52 -29.09
CA ILE A 18 9.53 41.33 -30.52
C ILE A 18 11.10 41.14 -30.55
N PRO A 19 11.85 40.94 -31.67
CA PRO A 19 11.51 40.89 -33.10
C PRO A 19 12.20 39.78 -33.96
N LEU A 20 11.93 39.84 -35.27
CA LEU A 20 12.59 39.16 -36.40
C LEU A 20 14.14 39.23 -36.43
N ALA A 21 14.76 38.17 -36.96
CA ALA A 21 15.98 38.23 -37.76
C ALA A 21 15.90 37.24 -38.95
N LEU A 22 16.42 37.62 -40.12
CA LEU A 22 16.33 36.91 -41.40
C LEU A 22 17.53 35.97 -41.64
N ALA A 23 17.27 34.75 -42.17
CA ALA A 23 18.05 34.01 -43.18
C ALA A 23 17.50 32.56 -43.27
N ALA A 24 16.73 32.12 -44.27
CA ALA A 24 16.98 31.97 -45.72
C ALA A 24 17.56 30.58 -46.11
N MET A 25 17.10 30.06 -47.27
CA MET A 25 17.31 28.69 -47.81
C MET A 25 16.54 27.57 -47.06
N GLY A 26 15.49 26.92 -47.59
CA GLY A 26 14.76 27.09 -48.85
C GLY A 26 14.72 25.81 -49.70
N PHE A 27 13.59 25.10 -49.70
CA PHE A 27 13.22 24.11 -50.71
C PHE A 27 11.70 24.12 -50.95
N MET A 28 11.27 23.61 -52.11
CA MET A 28 10.05 24.04 -52.82
C MET A 28 8.73 23.52 -52.21
N PHE A 29 7.73 24.41 -52.18
CA PHE A 29 6.32 24.00 -52.25
C PHE A 29 5.95 23.72 -53.71
N ALA A 30 5.40 22.54 -53.98
CA ALA A 30 4.55 22.31 -55.14
C ALA A 30 3.09 22.23 -54.65
N HIS A 31 2.22 23.08 -55.19
CA HIS A 31 0.78 22.98 -54.97
C HIS A 31 0.22 21.81 -55.77
N ALA A 32 -0.57 20.94 -55.13
CA ALA A 32 -1.47 20.01 -55.80
C ALA A 32 -2.86 20.14 -55.16
N GLN A 33 -3.91 20.11 -55.98
CA GLN A 33 -5.25 20.58 -55.63
C GLN A 33 -6.06 19.57 -54.81
N GLU A 34 -7.07 20.08 -54.10
CA GLU A 34 -8.17 19.26 -53.56
C GLU A 34 -8.94 18.57 -54.69
N GLY A 35 -8.57 17.33 -54.99
CA GLY A 35 -9.34 16.43 -55.85
C GLY A 35 -10.06 15.38 -55.00
N ARG A 36 -11.40 15.44 -54.93
CA ARG A 36 -12.18 14.26 -54.54
C ARG A 36 -12.05 13.23 -55.65
N GLN A 37 -11.31 12.15 -55.43
CA GLN A 37 -11.48 10.95 -56.25
C GLN A 37 -12.70 10.21 -55.73
N GLU A 38 -13.75 10.17 -56.55
CA GLU A 38 -14.82 9.18 -56.40
C GLU A 38 -14.25 7.81 -56.77
N PHE A 39 -14.30 6.87 -55.84
CA PHE A 39 -13.93 5.48 -56.09
C PHE A 39 -15.04 4.83 -56.91
N ALA A 40 -14.72 4.40 -58.13
CA ALA A 40 -15.66 3.67 -58.97
C ALA A 40 -15.89 2.26 -58.41
N TYR A 41 -17.04 2.07 -57.76
CA TYR A 41 -17.60 0.74 -57.48
C TYR A 41 -18.40 0.29 -58.69
N ASP A 42 -18.07 -0.87 -59.26
CA ASP A 42 -18.85 -1.49 -60.34
C ASP A 42 -20.03 -2.26 -59.71
N GLU A 43 -21.10 -1.53 -59.37
CA GLU A 43 -22.29 -2.10 -58.74
C GLU A 43 -23.22 -2.78 -59.77
N THR A 44 -23.05 -4.10 -59.93
CA THR A 44 -24.13 -4.98 -60.43
C THR A 44 -24.26 -6.24 -59.57
N PHE A 45 -25.06 -6.16 -58.50
CA PHE A 45 -25.35 -7.31 -57.64
C PHE A 45 -26.71 -7.94 -57.94
N SER A 46 -26.69 -9.23 -58.27
CA SER A 46 -27.85 -10.12 -58.12
C SER A 46 -27.66 -11.00 -56.89
N ALA A 47 -28.72 -11.23 -56.12
CA ALA A 47 -28.65 -12.02 -54.90
C ALA A 47 -28.62 -13.52 -55.21
N GLY A 48 -27.62 -14.25 -54.71
CA GLY A 48 -27.67 -15.73 -54.72
C GLY A 48 -26.37 -16.51 -54.63
N GLN A 49 -25.19 -15.91 -54.80
CA GLN A 49 -23.90 -16.62 -54.73
C GLN A 49 -22.88 -15.88 -53.86
N ALA A 50 -22.07 -16.64 -53.12
CA ALA A 50 -20.90 -16.10 -52.43
C ALA A 50 -19.90 -15.61 -53.50
N SER A 51 -19.67 -14.30 -53.53
CA SER A 51 -18.78 -13.66 -54.49
C SER A 51 -17.39 -13.51 -53.86
N GLU A 52 -16.38 -14.21 -54.39
CA GLU A 52 -14.99 -14.00 -54.00
C GLU A 52 -14.53 -12.63 -54.54
N VAL A 53 -14.44 -11.63 -53.68
CA VAL A 53 -13.89 -10.31 -54.06
C VAL A 53 -12.38 -10.34 -53.85
N ARG A 54 -11.61 -10.47 -54.94
CA ARG A 54 -10.15 -10.35 -54.91
C ARG A 54 -9.71 -8.89 -54.99
N MET A 55 -9.01 -8.41 -53.98
CA MET A 55 -8.42 -7.07 -53.95
C MET A 55 -6.90 -7.13 -54.17
N SER A 56 -6.40 -6.30 -55.09
CA SER A 56 -4.99 -6.29 -55.50
C SER A 56 -4.17 -5.18 -54.81
N LEU A 57 -2.84 -5.26 -54.96
CA LEU A 57 -1.82 -4.54 -54.19
C LEU A 57 -1.93 -2.99 -54.18
N ALA A 58 -2.70 -2.39 -55.09
CA ALA A 58 -2.68 -0.94 -55.36
C ALA A 58 -3.13 -0.04 -54.19
N ALA A 59 -3.74 -0.60 -53.14
CA ALA A 59 -4.19 0.12 -51.95
C ALA A 59 -3.40 -0.22 -50.67
N ALA A 60 -2.34 -1.03 -50.75
CA ALA A 60 -1.59 -1.49 -49.59
C ALA A 60 -0.39 -0.57 -49.26
N GLN A 61 -0.20 -0.26 -47.98
CA GLN A 61 0.95 0.51 -47.49
C GLN A 61 1.89 -0.42 -46.70
N GLU A 62 3.07 -0.67 -47.26
CA GLU A 62 4.13 -1.45 -46.59
C GLU A 62 5.02 -0.54 -45.73
N ASN A 63 5.34 -0.98 -44.51
CA ASN A 63 6.41 -0.42 -43.70
C ASN A 63 7.48 -1.49 -43.43
N ALA A 64 8.49 -1.53 -44.30
CA ALA A 64 9.59 -2.48 -44.24
C ALA A 64 10.50 -2.34 -42.99
N ALA A 65 10.39 -1.25 -42.21
CA ALA A 65 11.11 -1.10 -40.94
C ALA A 65 10.37 -1.74 -39.75
N GLU A 66 9.05 -1.89 -39.87
CA GLU A 66 8.19 -2.52 -38.86
C GLU A 66 7.75 -3.95 -39.26
N ASN A 67 8.07 -4.37 -40.49
CA ASN A 67 7.57 -5.60 -41.14
C ASN A 67 6.03 -5.66 -41.18
N THR A 68 5.39 -4.50 -41.39
CA THR A 68 3.92 -4.39 -41.44
C THR A 68 3.41 -4.07 -42.83
N LEU A 69 2.22 -4.58 -43.13
CA LEU A 69 1.46 -4.27 -44.35
C LEU A 69 0.05 -3.85 -43.95
N SER A 70 -0.31 -2.60 -44.23
CA SER A 70 -1.59 -2.02 -43.85
C SER A 70 -2.51 -1.82 -45.05
N LEU A 71 -3.77 -2.19 -44.90
CA LEU A 71 -4.86 -1.96 -45.85
C LEU A 71 -5.88 -1.01 -45.21
N PRO A 72 -6.25 0.12 -45.85
CA PRO A 72 -7.38 0.96 -45.44
C PRO A 72 -8.73 0.32 -45.81
N PHE A 73 -8.76 -1.01 -45.99
CA PHE A 73 -9.93 -1.81 -46.41
C PHE A 73 -11.13 -1.53 -45.51
N ILE A 74 -12.27 -1.14 -46.09
CA ILE A 74 -13.55 -1.05 -45.39
C ILE A 74 -14.46 -2.13 -45.97
N GLY A 75 -14.52 -3.27 -45.29
CA GLY A 75 -15.41 -4.38 -45.64
C GLY A 75 -16.75 -4.27 -44.94
N SER A 76 -17.84 -4.61 -45.65
CA SER A 76 -19.18 -4.72 -45.08
C SER A 76 -19.90 -5.99 -45.55
N ALA A 77 -20.83 -6.48 -44.72
CA ALA A 77 -21.72 -7.59 -45.06
C ALA A 77 -23.19 -7.17 -44.95
N VAL A 78 -24.02 -7.71 -45.83
CA VAL A 78 -25.48 -7.49 -45.86
C VAL A 78 -26.18 -8.63 -45.11
N TYR A 79 -27.39 -8.38 -44.63
CA TYR A 79 -28.18 -9.37 -43.90
C TYR A 79 -28.29 -10.73 -44.61
N GLY A 80 -28.04 -11.82 -43.88
CA GLY A 80 -28.24 -13.18 -44.37
C GLY A 80 -27.20 -13.63 -45.41
N SER A 81 -26.16 -12.84 -45.68
CA SER A 81 -25.02 -13.25 -46.49
C SER A 81 -23.74 -13.39 -45.67
N SER A 82 -22.86 -14.29 -46.12
CA SER A 82 -21.45 -14.35 -45.72
C SER A 82 -20.65 -13.76 -46.87
N GLN A 83 -19.92 -12.67 -46.63
CA GLN A 83 -19.11 -12.03 -47.66
C GLN A 83 -17.63 -12.37 -47.43
N GLU A 84 -16.99 -12.88 -48.47
CA GLU A 84 -15.59 -13.32 -48.48
C GLU A 84 -14.73 -12.34 -49.31
N PHE A 85 -13.65 -11.86 -48.70
CA PHE A 85 -12.69 -10.94 -49.31
C PHE A 85 -11.29 -11.57 -49.27
N THR A 86 -10.66 -11.75 -50.42
CA THR A 86 -9.34 -12.38 -50.53
C THR A 86 -8.30 -11.36 -50.98
N PHE A 87 -7.18 -11.33 -50.26
CA PHE A 87 -6.11 -10.35 -50.40
C PHE A 87 -4.77 -11.03 -50.66
N GLY A 88 -4.00 -10.48 -51.61
CA GLY A 88 -2.67 -10.95 -51.98
C GLY A 88 -2.63 -11.64 -53.35
N PRO A 89 -1.57 -12.42 -53.64
CA PRO A 89 -0.46 -12.73 -52.74
C PRO A 89 0.38 -11.51 -52.37
N PHE A 90 0.88 -11.50 -51.14
CA PHE A 90 1.79 -10.50 -50.60
C PHE A 90 3.16 -11.12 -50.40
N THR A 91 4.20 -10.54 -51.00
CA THR A 91 5.60 -10.93 -50.78
C THR A 91 6.19 -10.08 -49.66
N ALA A 92 6.62 -10.71 -48.57
CA ALA A 92 7.26 -10.00 -47.46
C ALA A 92 8.70 -9.58 -47.83
N ALA A 93 9.15 -8.40 -47.39
CA ALA A 93 10.51 -7.91 -47.61
C ALA A 93 11.59 -8.94 -47.20
N ARG A 94 11.39 -9.67 -46.09
CA ARG A 94 12.27 -10.72 -45.57
C ARG A 94 11.51 -12.03 -45.30
N PRO A 95 12.16 -13.20 -45.24
CA PRO A 95 11.52 -14.46 -44.84
C PRO A 95 10.93 -14.36 -43.43
N PHE A 96 9.79 -15.00 -43.20
CA PHE A 96 9.09 -14.98 -41.92
C PHE A 96 8.66 -16.38 -41.48
N ILE A 97 8.61 -16.58 -40.16
CA ILE A 97 8.12 -17.82 -39.51
C ILE A 97 6.91 -17.56 -38.61
N LEU A 98 6.47 -16.30 -38.50
CA LEU A 98 5.33 -15.89 -37.70
C LEU A 98 4.59 -14.75 -38.41
N LEU A 99 3.26 -14.85 -38.40
CA LEU A 99 2.33 -13.95 -39.07
C LEU A 99 1.18 -13.61 -38.12
N SER A 100 0.73 -12.36 -38.09
CA SER A 100 -0.38 -11.91 -37.24
C SER A 100 -1.17 -10.80 -37.91
N ALA A 101 -2.41 -10.58 -37.46
CA ALA A 101 -3.26 -9.50 -37.94
C ALA A 101 -3.78 -8.61 -36.80
N GLN A 102 -4.09 -7.35 -37.13
CA GLN A 102 -4.90 -6.46 -36.31
C GLN A 102 -5.84 -5.64 -37.20
N TRP A 103 -6.99 -5.24 -36.69
CA TRP A 103 -7.95 -4.38 -37.39
C TRP A 103 -8.83 -3.61 -36.40
N ASP A 104 -9.43 -2.52 -36.86
CA ASP A 104 -10.45 -1.78 -36.12
C ASP A 104 -11.85 -2.30 -36.52
N GLU A 105 -12.70 -2.66 -35.54
CA GLU A 105 -14.06 -3.18 -35.74
C GLU A 105 -15.13 -2.33 -35.03
N SER A 106 -16.20 -1.97 -35.75
CA SER A 106 -17.36 -1.27 -35.18
C SER A 106 -18.33 -2.27 -34.52
N ARG A 107 -18.10 -2.60 -33.24
CA ARG A 107 -18.94 -3.56 -32.52
C ARG A 107 -20.39 -3.08 -32.29
N ALA A 108 -21.34 -3.90 -32.72
CA ALA A 108 -22.52 -4.20 -31.92
C ALA A 108 -22.30 -5.62 -31.37
N GLU A 109 -22.05 -5.73 -30.07
CA GLU A 109 -21.64 -7.00 -29.46
C GLU A 109 -22.73 -8.06 -29.66
N ASP A 110 -22.30 -9.30 -29.93
CA ASP A 110 -23.10 -10.51 -30.20
C ASP A 110 -23.83 -10.64 -31.56
N LEU A 111 -23.84 -9.62 -32.43
CA LEU A 111 -24.63 -9.66 -33.69
C LEU A 111 -23.81 -9.84 -34.99
N THR A 112 -22.49 -9.69 -34.94
CA THR A 112 -21.61 -9.81 -36.10
C THR A 112 -20.36 -10.64 -35.81
N ASN A 113 -19.79 -11.25 -36.86
CA ASN A 113 -18.52 -11.96 -36.79
C ASN A 113 -17.59 -11.55 -37.94
N ALA A 114 -16.30 -11.50 -37.64
CA ALA A 114 -15.23 -11.29 -38.59
C ALA A 114 -14.17 -12.37 -38.34
N VAL A 115 -14.01 -13.26 -39.32
CA VAL A 115 -12.98 -14.31 -39.31
C VAL A 115 -11.89 -13.89 -40.27
N VAL A 116 -10.64 -13.94 -39.83
CA VAL A 116 -9.46 -13.75 -40.68
C VAL A 116 -8.74 -15.08 -40.80
N GLU A 117 -8.61 -15.59 -42.01
CA GLU A 117 -7.81 -16.76 -42.34
C GLU A 117 -6.57 -16.33 -43.13
N MET A 118 -5.48 -17.07 -42.99
CA MET A 118 -4.25 -16.85 -43.76
C MET A 118 -3.72 -18.16 -44.31
N ARG A 119 -2.93 -18.07 -45.38
CA ARG A 119 -2.12 -19.16 -45.90
C ARG A 119 -0.80 -18.62 -46.43
N THR A 120 0.24 -19.45 -46.44
CA THR A 120 1.61 -19.05 -46.75
C THR A 120 2.28 -19.99 -47.75
N ARG A 121 3.41 -19.55 -48.32
CA ARG A 121 4.31 -20.38 -49.11
C ARG A 121 5.75 -19.87 -49.04
N THR A 122 6.71 -20.77 -49.30
CA THR A 122 8.16 -20.47 -49.26
C THR A 122 8.56 -19.47 -50.35
N ASP A 123 7.99 -19.57 -51.54
CA ASP A 123 8.21 -18.67 -52.67
C ASP A 123 7.07 -18.75 -53.71
N GLY A 124 7.19 -17.98 -54.79
CA GLY A 124 6.22 -17.91 -55.88
C GLY A 124 5.93 -19.22 -56.63
N HIS A 125 6.76 -20.26 -56.47
CA HIS A 125 6.67 -21.56 -57.14
C HIS A 125 6.21 -22.69 -56.22
N ALA A 126 6.32 -22.53 -54.91
CA ALA A 126 5.83 -23.49 -53.93
C ALA A 126 4.29 -23.54 -53.84
N PRO A 127 3.71 -24.70 -53.47
CA PRO A 127 2.29 -24.81 -53.17
C PRO A 127 1.92 -23.98 -51.94
N TRP A 128 0.71 -23.43 -51.94
CA TRP A 128 0.13 -22.81 -50.76
C TRP A 128 -0.14 -23.85 -49.66
N SER A 129 0.06 -23.45 -48.40
CA SER A 129 -0.51 -24.17 -47.26
C SER A 129 -2.04 -24.09 -47.25
N ALA A 130 -2.67 -24.92 -46.41
CA ALA A 130 -4.10 -24.82 -46.14
C ALA A 130 -4.44 -23.48 -45.48
N TRP A 131 -5.67 -23.01 -45.67
CA TRP A 131 -6.19 -21.86 -44.92
C TRP A 131 -6.24 -22.17 -43.42
N GLN A 132 -5.71 -21.26 -42.61
CA GLN A 132 -5.65 -21.34 -41.16
C GLN A 132 -6.29 -20.08 -40.56
N ALA A 133 -7.30 -20.26 -39.70
CA ALA A 133 -7.95 -19.15 -39.03
C ALA A 133 -7.04 -18.55 -37.95
N LEU A 134 -6.99 -17.22 -37.86
CA LEU A 134 -6.35 -16.53 -36.76
C LEU A 134 -7.32 -16.43 -35.58
N GLU A 135 -6.94 -16.99 -34.43
CA GLU A 135 -7.68 -16.77 -33.18
C GLU A 135 -7.54 -15.29 -32.76
N ARG A 136 -8.59 -14.69 -32.21
CA ARG A 136 -8.52 -13.34 -31.63
C ARG A 136 -7.69 -13.41 -30.34
N LEU A 137 -6.75 -12.47 -30.15
CA LEU A 137 -5.85 -12.41 -28.99
C LEU A 137 -6.64 -12.61 -27.67
N LYS A 138 -6.24 -13.62 -26.89
CA LYS A 138 -6.75 -13.96 -25.56
C LYS A 138 -5.72 -13.76 -24.47
N ASP A 139 -4.45 -13.80 -24.83
CA ASP A 139 -3.40 -13.46 -23.89
C ASP A 139 -3.25 -11.95 -23.78
N PHE A 140 -3.31 -11.45 -22.55
CA PHE A 140 -3.09 -10.05 -22.18
C PHE A 140 -2.28 -10.02 -20.89
N ARG A 141 -1.45 -8.99 -20.66
CA ARG A 141 -0.81 -8.78 -19.35
C ARG A 141 -1.86 -8.36 -18.31
N ASP A 142 -2.67 -7.37 -18.70
CA ASP A 142 -3.78 -6.83 -17.93
C ASP A 142 -4.75 -6.04 -18.83
N GLU A 143 -5.75 -5.40 -18.23
CA GLU A 143 -6.81 -4.66 -18.93
C GLU A 143 -6.32 -3.51 -19.82
N ARG A 144 -5.10 -2.99 -19.62
CA ARG A 144 -4.55 -1.88 -20.42
C ARG A 144 -4.16 -2.30 -21.84
N ASP A 145 -3.96 -3.59 -22.07
CA ASP A 145 -3.69 -4.15 -23.40
C ASP A 145 -5.00 -4.27 -24.24
N LEU A 146 -6.17 -4.11 -23.63
CA LEU A 146 -7.46 -4.05 -24.32
C LEU A 146 -7.67 -2.66 -24.95
N ILE A 147 -7.60 -2.58 -26.27
CA ILE A 147 -7.88 -1.34 -27.03
C ILE A 147 -9.34 -1.39 -27.53
N PRO A 148 -10.27 -0.56 -27.02
CA PRO A 148 -11.67 -0.60 -27.44
C PRO A 148 -11.83 -0.35 -28.95
N GLY A 149 -12.57 -1.24 -29.61
CA GLY A 149 -12.79 -1.18 -31.07
C GLY A 149 -11.61 -1.67 -31.92
N ARG A 150 -10.52 -2.18 -31.33
CA ARG A 150 -9.40 -2.80 -32.06
C ARG A 150 -9.25 -4.26 -31.69
N VAL A 151 -9.17 -5.12 -32.70
CA VAL A 151 -8.83 -6.54 -32.58
C VAL A 151 -7.37 -6.74 -32.92
N ARG A 152 -6.73 -7.65 -32.18
CA ARG A 152 -5.45 -8.28 -32.49
C ARG A 152 -5.67 -9.79 -32.48
N THR A 153 -4.79 -10.54 -33.12
CA THR A 153 -4.86 -12.00 -33.15
C THR A 153 -3.81 -12.64 -32.26
N GLU A 154 -3.97 -13.92 -31.95
CA GLU A 154 -2.81 -14.75 -31.64
C GLU A 154 -1.90 -14.87 -32.88
N PRO A 155 -0.59 -15.15 -32.71
CA PRO A 155 0.34 -15.27 -33.82
C PRO A 155 0.25 -16.65 -34.48
N LEU A 156 0.11 -16.69 -35.80
CA LEU A 156 0.22 -17.92 -36.57
C LEU A 156 1.70 -18.22 -36.86
N ILE A 157 2.22 -19.27 -36.22
CA ILE A 157 3.57 -19.76 -36.46
C ILE A 157 3.56 -20.71 -37.66
N VAL A 158 4.39 -20.41 -38.65
CA VAL A 158 4.45 -21.10 -39.95
C VAL A 158 5.85 -21.63 -40.23
N ASP A 159 5.99 -22.52 -41.22
CA ASP A 159 7.30 -22.83 -41.81
C ASP A 159 7.84 -21.57 -42.52
N GLU A 160 9.17 -21.48 -42.68
CA GLU A 160 9.83 -20.31 -43.28
C GLU A 160 9.20 -19.96 -44.64
N SER A 161 8.49 -18.83 -44.65
CA SER A 161 7.63 -18.39 -45.75
C SER A 161 8.12 -17.04 -46.27
N ARG A 162 7.86 -16.77 -47.55
CA ARG A 162 8.15 -15.46 -48.18
C ARG A 162 6.90 -14.79 -48.71
N GLU A 163 5.82 -15.55 -48.90
CA GLU A 163 4.55 -15.00 -49.36
C GLU A 163 3.38 -15.47 -48.48
N PHE A 164 2.37 -14.61 -48.35
CA PHE A 164 1.09 -14.95 -47.73
C PHE A 164 -0.10 -14.43 -48.54
N GLU A 165 -1.23 -15.10 -48.40
CA GLU A 165 -2.56 -14.57 -48.73
C GLU A 165 -3.39 -14.48 -47.46
N ALA A 166 -4.31 -13.53 -47.43
CA ALA A 166 -5.28 -13.36 -46.35
C ALA A 166 -6.70 -13.44 -46.89
N ARG A 167 -7.60 -14.00 -46.11
CA ARG A 167 -9.03 -14.06 -46.38
C ARG A 167 -9.79 -13.50 -45.18
N VAL A 168 -10.73 -12.60 -45.44
CA VAL A 168 -11.62 -12.04 -44.42
C VAL A 168 -13.05 -12.43 -44.75
N THR A 169 -13.70 -13.11 -43.81
CA THR A 169 -15.09 -13.54 -43.90
C THR A 169 -15.92 -12.76 -42.91
N LEU A 170 -16.86 -11.95 -43.41
CA LEU A 170 -17.77 -11.14 -42.59
C LEU A 170 -19.17 -11.76 -42.59
N THR A 171 -19.78 -11.86 -41.41
CA THR A 171 -21.13 -12.39 -41.22
C THR A 171 -21.93 -11.48 -40.28
N THR A 172 -23.22 -11.25 -40.58
CA THR A 172 -24.15 -10.53 -39.69
C THR A 172 -25.44 -11.31 -39.50
N ALA A 173 -25.91 -11.36 -38.24
CA ALA A 173 -27.16 -12.01 -37.84
C ALA A 173 -28.34 -11.02 -37.72
N ASP A 174 -28.10 -9.70 -37.83
CA ASP A 174 -29.13 -8.67 -37.70
C ASP A 174 -29.14 -7.74 -38.93
N PRO A 175 -30.30 -7.52 -39.59
CA PRO A 175 -30.37 -6.69 -40.79
C PRO A 175 -30.09 -5.20 -40.56
N ARG A 176 -30.01 -4.77 -39.30
CA ARG A 176 -29.77 -3.38 -38.88
C ARG A 176 -28.31 -3.15 -38.51
N VAL A 177 -27.48 -4.18 -38.51
CA VAL A 177 -26.07 -4.13 -38.11
C VAL A 177 -25.19 -4.53 -39.28
N THR A 178 -24.56 -3.52 -39.89
CA THR A 178 -23.52 -3.71 -40.90
C THR A 178 -22.16 -3.79 -40.18
N PRO A 179 -21.50 -4.96 -40.12
CA PRO A 179 -20.13 -5.02 -39.59
C PRO A 179 -19.22 -4.20 -40.49
N GLN A 180 -18.34 -3.39 -39.88
CA GLN A 180 -17.24 -2.74 -40.57
C GLN A 180 -15.92 -3.19 -39.95
N VAL A 181 -15.05 -3.73 -40.81
CA VAL A 181 -13.63 -3.95 -40.52
C VAL A 181 -12.86 -2.87 -41.26
N SER A 182 -11.91 -2.23 -40.56
CA SER A 182 -11.06 -1.15 -41.07
C SER A 182 -9.62 -1.27 -40.58
N ASN A 183 -8.67 -0.59 -41.23
CA ASN A 183 -7.26 -0.55 -40.83
C ASN A 183 -6.61 -1.94 -40.63
N LEU A 184 -6.93 -2.88 -41.52
CA LEU A 184 -6.40 -4.25 -41.47
C LEU A 184 -4.89 -4.24 -41.71
N THR A 185 -4.12 -4.54 -40.67
CA THR A 185 -2.66 -4.56 -40.68
C THR A 185 -2.16 -5.97 -40.42
N PHE A 186 -1.31 -6.48 -41.31
CA PHE A 186 -0.57 -7.73 -41.10
C PHE A 186 0.83 -7.42 -40.60
N THR A 187 1.37 -8.25 -39.70
CA THR A 187 2.76 -8.15 -39.22
C THR A 187 3.48 -9.48 -39.44
N THR A 188 4.67 -9.44 -40.03
CA THR A 188 5.56 -10.61 -40.22
C THR A 188 6.79 -10.56 -39.31
N VAL A 189 7.18 -11.71 -38.78
CA VAL A 189 8.39 -11.84 -37.94
C VAL A 189 9.26 -13.01 -38.44
N GLY A 190 10.52 -12.69 -38.75
CA GLY A 190 11.55 -13.64 -39.16
C GLY A 190 12.43 -14.13 -38.01
N THR A 191 13.40 -14.98 -38.36
CA THR A 191 14.34 -15.62 -37.44
C THR A 191 15.57 -14.77 -37.12
N GLU A 192 15.75 -13.67 -37.85
CA GLU A 192 16.95 -12.84 -37.86
C GLU A 192 16.95 -11.77 -36.75
N ASN A 193 17.96 -11.87 -35.89
CA ASN A 193 18.41 -10.78 -35.04
C ASN A 193 19.47 -9.97 -35.81
N ASP A 194 19.43 -8.63 -35.76
CA ASP A 194 20.56 -7.77 -36.16
C ASP A 194 21.68 -7.77 -35.08
N THR A 195 21.84 -8.89 -34.35
CA THR A 195 22.91 -9.15 -33.37
C THR A 195 23.59 -10.48 -33.71
N PRO A 196 24.93 -10.57 -33.58
CA PRO A 196 25.69 -11.67 -34.15
C PRO A 196 25.37 -13.01 -33.48
N SER A 197 25.15 -14.03 -34.31
CA SER A 197 24.95 -15.41 -33.87
C SER A 197 26.17 -15.92 -33.10
N LEU A 198 26.02 -16.06 -31.78
CA LEU A 198 26.95 -16.86 -30.99
C LEU A 198 26.77 -18.32 -31.40
N ASN A 199 27.70 -18.83 -32.21
CA ASN A 199 27.78 -20.25 -32.48
C ASN A 199 27.98 -21.01 -31.16
N LEU A 200 26.89 -21.59 -30.62
CA LEU A 200 26.98 -22.55 -29.54
C LEU A 200 27.89 -23.69 -30.03
N PRO A 201 29.00 -24.00 -29.34
CA PRO A 201 29.81 -25.14 -29.70
C PRO A 201 28.99 -26.39 -29.45
N LEU A 202 28.51 -27.03 -30.53
CA LEU A 202 28.14 -28.44 -30.48
C LEU A 202 29.31 -29.19 -29.84
N THR A 203 29.09 -29.73 -28.65
CA THR A 203 30.10 -30.44 -27.87
C THR A 203 30.53 -31.70 -28.62
N LYS A 204 31.55 -31.56 -29.47
CA LYS A 204 32.29 -32.69 -30.02
C LYS A 204 32.90 -33.44 -28.85
N GLY A 205 32.26 -34.55 -28.47
CA GLY A 205 32.81 -35.50 -27.51
C GLY A 205 34.21 -35.88 -27.95
N ARG A 206 35.21 -35.61 -27.10
CA ARG A 206 36.62 -35.85 -27.39
C ARG A 206 36.92 -37.35 -27.27
N ASN A 207 36.59 -38.11 -28.30
CA ASN A 207 37.07 -39.48 -28.44
C ASN A 207 38.52 -39.48 -28.95
N SER A 208 39.43 -39.85 -28.05
CA SER A 208 40.83 -40.12 -28.38
C SER A 208 40.95 -41.41 -29.21
N ASN A 209 40.83 -41.28 -30.52
CA ASN A 209 41.59 -42.05 -31.53
C ASN A 209 41.28 -41.46 -32.91
N GLY A 210 42.31 -40.93 -33.58
CA GLY A 210 42.14 -40.24 -34.85
C GLY A 210 41.89 -41.23 -36.00
N ASN A 211 40.78 -41.05 -36.71
CA ASN A 211 40.67 -41.33 -38.14
C ASN A 211 39.46 -40.55 -38.71
N ASN A 212 39.74 -39.59 -39.57
CA ASN A 212 38.69 -38.82 -40.25
C ASN A 212 38.20 -39.60 -41.48
N GLN A 213 37.01 -40.20 -41.40
CA GLN A 213 36.27 -40.59 -42.59
C GLN A 213 34.78 -40.28 -42.39
N ALA A 214 34.27 -39.34 -43.18
CA ALA A 214 32.86 -39.00 -43.16
C ALA A 214 32.07 -40.06 -43.94
N THR A 215 31.22 -40.81 -43.24
CA THR A 215 30.15 -41.62 -43.82
C THR A 215 28.79 -41.03 -43.40
N PRO A 216 27.82 -40.91 -44.32
CA PRO A 216 26.51 -40.34 -44.00
C PRO A 216 25.73 -41.27 -43.06
N PRO A 217 25.04 -40.77 -42.01
CA PRO A 217 24.22 -41.61 -41.16
C PRO A 217 23.00 -42.14 -41.92
N ASN A 218 22.75 -43.44 -41.79
CA ASN A 218 21.59 -44.10 -42.36
C ASN A 218 20.28 -43.62 -41.69
N LYS A 219 19.17 -43.81 -42.40
CA LYS A 219 17.82 -43.65 -41.82
C LYS A 219 17.52 -44.79 -40.84
N GLY A 220 16.86 -44.45 -39.74
CA GLY A 220 16.16 -45.42 -38.89
C GLY A 220 16.87 -45.73 -37.57
N GLU A 221 16.12 -45.52 -36.49
CA GLU A 221 16.32 -46.10 -35.15
C GLU A 221 17.51 -45.57 -34.32
N ASP A 222 17.39 -45.78 -33.00
CA ASP A 222 18.40 -45.59 -31.96
C ASP A 222 18.81 -44.17 -31.47
N ARG A 223 17.90 -43.19 -31.52
CA ARG A 223 18.01 -41.92 -30.75
C ARG A 223 17.29 -41.92 -29.40
N GLY A 224 16.54 -42.97 -29.07
CA GLY A 224 15.69 -43.04 -27.87
C GLY A 224 16.42 -43.44 -26.58
N GLU A 225 17.47 -44.26 -26.66
CA GLU A 225 18.15 -44.78 -25.46
C GLU A 225 19.24 -43.85 -24.91
N SER A 226 19.96 -43.12 -25.78
CA SER A 226 20.99 -42.17 -25.35
C SER A 226 20.43 -41.01 -24.53
N VAL A 227 19.17 -40.62 -24.76
CA VAL A 227 18.46 -39.61 -23.94
C VAL A 227 18.06 -40.19 -22.58
N LYS A 228 17.56 -41.44 -22.51
CA LYS A 228 17.25 -42.11 -21.23
C LYS A 228 18.49 -42.27 -20.34
N ALA A 229 19.65 -42.58 -20.93
CA ALA A 229 20.90 -42.74 -20.18
C ALA A 229 21.42 -41.40 -19.59
N ALA A 230 21.25 -40.29 -20.32
CA ALA A 230 21.64 -38.96 -19.82
C ALA A 230 20.69 -38.41 -18.74
N LEU A 231 19.40 -38.78 -18.79
CA LEU A 231 18.38 -38.31 -17.84
C LEU A 231 18.38 -39.04 -16.48
N ASN A 232 19.01 -40.22 -16.39
CA ASN A 232 19.09 -41.00 -15.15
C ASN A 232 20.27 -40.63 -14.22
N GLY A 233 21.05 -39.59 -14.54
CA GLY A 233 22.33 -39.29 -13.87
C GLY A 233 22.42 -37.97 -13.09
N THR A 234 21.50 -37.01 -13.30
CA THR A 234 21.54 -35.69 -12.65
C THR A 234 20.14 -35.27 -12.19
N SER A 235 20.01 -34.87 -10.92
CA SER A 235 18.72 -34.56 -10.27
C SER A 235 18.08 -33.24 -10.71
N GLU A 236 18.74 -32.45 -11.55
CA GLU A 236 18.34 -31.08 -11.93
C GLU A 236 17.78 -31.06 -13.36
N LEU A 237 16.72 -30.29 -13.59
CA LEU A 237 16.09 -30.16 -14.89
C LEU A 237 16.87 -29.14 -15.75
N ASN A 238 17.25 -29.53 -16.97
CA ASN A 238 17.97 -28.62 -17.86
C ASN A 238 17.02 -27.61 -18.52
N ILE A 239 16.85 -26.45 -17.88
CA ILE A 239 16.11 -25.30 -18.43
C ILE A 239 17.09 -24.42 -19.21
N ILE A 240 16.85 -24.25 -20.52
CA ILE A 240 17.64 -23.39 -21.40
C ILE A 240 17.34 -21.94 -21.05
N SER A 241 18.31 -21.25 -20.44
CA SER A 241 18.16 -19.86 -20.00
C SER A 241 17.97 -18.88 -21.16
N ARG A 242 17.40 -17.70 -20.88
CA ARG A 242 17.18 -16.60 -21.85
C ARG A 242 18.41 -16.28 -22.69
N ALA A 243 19.57 -16.14 -22.05
CA ALA A 243 20.84 -15.92 -22.73
C ALA A 243 21.24 -17.09 -23.66
N SER A 244 20.90 -18.33 -23.31
CA SER A 244 21.27 -19.54 -24.04
C SER A 244 20.43 -19.76 -25.31
N TRP A 245 19.20 -19.22 -25.38
CA TRP A 245 18.38 -19.21 -26.60
C TRP A 245 18.43 -17.88 -27.37
N ALA A 246 19.28 -16.95 -26.94
CA ALA A 246 19.47 -15.61 -27.50
C ALA A 246 18.21 -14.72 -27.46
N SER A 247 17.58 -14.66 -26.29
CA SER A 247 16.56 -13.69 -25.91
C SER A 247 16.99 -12.24 -26.21
N ASP A 248 16.10 -11.46 -26.81
CA ASP A 248 16.33 -10.04 -27.08
C ASP A 248 15.92 -9.20 -25.86
N GLU A 249 16.84 -9.09 -24.90
CA GLU A 249 16.66 -8.26 -23.69
C GLU A 249 16.49 -6.76 -23.99
N SER A 250 16.77 -6.29 -25.22
CA SER A 250 16.53 -4.88 -25.57
C SER A 250 15.04 -4.54 -25.64
N LEU A 251 14.18 -5.53 -25.89
CA LEU A 251 12.72 -5.37 -25.89
C LEU A 251 12.18 -5.00 -24.50
N HIS A 252 12.87 -5.39 -23.42
CA HIS A 252 12.42 -5.14 -22.05
C HIS A 252 12.37 -3.65 -21.69
N ILE A 253 13.11 -2.80 -22.40
CA ILE A 253 13.27 -1.37 -22.09
C ILE A 253 12.45 -0.52 -23.06
N ASP A 254 11.63 0.38 -22.51
CA ASP A 254 10.85 1.34 -23.28
C ASP A 254 11.70 2.51 -23.80
N LYS A 255 11.09 3.34 -24.65
CA LYS A 255 11.73 4.52 -25.26
C LYS A 255 12.28 5.56 -24.25
N ASP A 256 11.85 5.50 -22.99
CA ASP A 256 12.24 6.43 -21.92
C ASP A 256 13.27 5.80 -20.97
N GLY A 257 13.70 4.56 -21.23
CA GLY A 257 14.71 3.84 -20.43
C GLY A 257 14.15 3.04 -19.25
N ASN A 258 12.82 2.87 -19.15
CA ASN A 258 12.17 2.12 -18.07
C ASN A 258 11.81 0.70 -18.53
N PRO A 259 11.58 -0.25 -17.61
CA PRO A 259 10.96 -1.53 -17.96
C PRO A 259 9.59 -1.33 -18.63
N ALA A 260 9.48 -1.71 -19.91
CA ALA A 260 8.23 -1.66 -20.69
C ALA A 260 7.12 -2.53 -20.08
N TRP A 261 7.53 -3.52 -19.29
CA TRP A 261 6.69 -4.29 -18.37
C TRP A 261 7.52 -4.65 -17.13
N PRO A 262 7.38 -3.88 -16.03
CA PRO A 262 8.06 -4.18 -14.79
C PRO A 262 7.68 -5.56 -14.25
N GLU A 263 8.64 -6.26 -13.63
CA GLU A 263 8.40 -7.51 -12.94
C GLU A 263 7.45 -7.30 -11.77
N THR A 264 6.40 -8.11 -11.71
CA THR A 264 5.52 -8.24 -10.54
C THR A 264 5.43 -9.72 -10.20
N TYR A 265 5.13 -10.03 -8.95
CA TYR A 265 5.21 -11.39 -8.42
C TYR A 265 3.94 -11.74 -7.65
N GLY A 266 3.57 -13.02 -7.63
CA GLY A 266 2.38 -13.49 -6.92
C GLY A 266 2.55 -14.90 -6.35
N GLU A 267 1.81 -15.22 -5.29
CA GLU A 267 1.75 -16.58 -4.74
C GLU A 267 1.18 -17.54 -5.80
N VAL A 268 2.04 -18.36 -6.41
CA VAL A 268 1.65 -19.34 -7.42
C VAL A 268 0.83 -20.47 -6.79
N LYS A 269 -0.32 -20.76 -7.40
CA LYS A 269 -1.29 -21.77 -6.94
C LYS A 269 -1.60 -22.81 -8.00
N ALA A 270 -1.40 -22.49 -9.28
CA ALA A 270 -1.68 -23.38 -10.39
C ALA A 270 -0.70 -23.21 -11.56
N PHE A 271 -0.64 -24.21 -12.43
CA PHE A 271 0.11 -24.23 -13.69
C PHE A 271 -0.90 -24.26 -14.84
N ILE A 272 -0.85 -23.28 -15.73
CA ILE A 272 -1.75 -23.20 -16.90
C ILE A 272 -0.96 -23.68 -18.11
N VAL A 273 -1.45 -24.76 -18.73
CA VAL A 273 -0.82 -25.40 -19.88
C VAL A 273 -1.39 -24.83 -21.16
N HIS A 274 -0.47 -24.43 -22.04
CA HIS A 274 -0.70 -23.77 -23.31
C HIS A 274 -0.13 -24.58 -24.48
N HIS A 275 -0.57 -24.24 -25.68
CA HIS A 275 0.18 -24.52 -26.91
C HIS A 275 0.56 -23.22 -27.61
N THR A 276 1.22 -23.28 -28.77
CA THR A 276 1.52 -22.08 -29.56
C THR A 276 0.78 -21.98 -30.89
N GLY A 277 -0.24 -22.81 -31.12
CA GLY A 277 -1.22 -22.69 -32.21
C GLY A 277 -0.71 -22.92 -33.65
N GLY A 278 0.60 -23.03 -33.88
CA GLY A 278 1.19 -23.15 -35.23
C GLY A 278 2.19 -24.29 -35.37
N THR A 279 3.26 -24.11 -36.15
CA THR A 279 4.31 -25.13 -36.30
C THR A 279 5.06 -25.38 -35.00
N ASN A 280 5.71 -26.53 -34.92
CA ASN A 280 6.33 -27.04 -33.70
C ASN A 280 7.79 -26.59 -33.50
N GLY A 281 8.24 -25.61 -34.29
CA GLY A 281 9.61 -25.07 -34.31
C GLY A 281 10.66 -25.91 -35.06
N GLY A 282 10.30 -27.11 -35.53
CA GLY A 282 11.15 -27.93 -36.39
C GLY A 282 12.56 -28.16 -35.83
N ALA A 283 13.59 -27.79 -36.59
CA ALA A 283 14.99 -27.97 -36.21
C ALA A 283 15.53 -26.89 -35.26
N ASP A 284 15.00 -25.66 -35.29
CA ASP A 284 15.36 -24.56 -34.39
C ASP A 284 14.15 -23.97 -33.64
N PRO A 285 13.66 -24.67 -32.60
CA PRO A 285 12.69 -24.12 -31.65
C PRO A 285 13.08 -22.78 -31.02
N ALA A 286 14.38 -22.46 -30.89
CA ALA A 286 14.80 -21.20 -30.30
C ALA A 286 14.50 -20.01 -31.23
N ALA A 287 14.58 -20.20 -32.56
CA ALA A 287 14.13 -19.19 -33.52
C ALA A 287 12.63 -18.90 -33.40
N THR A 288 11.80 -19.94 -33.24
CA THR A 288 10.37 -19.77 -33.00
C THR A 288 10.10 -19.02 -31.70
N ILE A 289 10.81 -19.34 -30.61
CA ILE A 289 10.67 -18.65 -29.32
C ILE A 289 11.09 -17.18 -29.43
N ARG A 290 12.17 -16.84 -30.14
CA ARG A 290 12.56 -15.44 -30.45
C ARG A 290 11.49 -14.71 -31.26
N ALA A 291 10.85 -15.37 -32.24
CA ALA A 291 9.76 -14.77 -33.00
C ALA A 291 8.52 -14.48 -32.12
N ILE A 292 8.14 -15.41 -31.23
CA ILE A 292 7.08 -15.19 -30.24
C ILE A 292 7.45 -14.05 -29.29
N GLN A 293 8.67 -14.03 -28.74
CA GLN A 293 9.14 -12.93 -27.88
C GLN A 293 9.07 -11.59 -28.60
N ARG A 294 9.48 -11.50 -29.87
CA ARG A 294 9.40 -10.28 -30.67
C ARG A 294 7.96 -9.87 -30.97
N TYR A 295 7.05 -10.82 -31.20
CA TYR A 295 5.63 -10.53 -31.34
C TYR A 295 5.03 -9.93 -30.06
N HIS A 296 5.21 -10.60 -28.91
CA HIS A 296 4.69 -10.11 -27.62
C HIS A 296 5.38 -8.79 -27.24
N GLY A 297 6.72 -8.78 -27.26
CA GLY A 297 7.55 -7.67 -26.85
C GLY A 297 7.33 -6.40 -27.68
N LYS A 298 7.44 -6.50 -29.02
CA LYS A 298 7.39 -5.36 -29.93
C LYS A 298 6.00 -5.12 -30.53
N THR A 299 5.34 -6.15 -31.06
CA THR A 299 4.07 -5.98 -31.79
C THR A 299 2.88 -5.76 -30.85
N LEU A 300 2.78 -6.52 -29.77
CA LEU A 300 1.78 -6.27 -28.73
C LEU A 300 2.18 -5.11 -27.80
N GLY A 301 3.48 -4.86 -27.65
CA GLY A 301 4.04 -3.80 -26.80
C GLY A 301 4.26 -4.24 -25.35
N TRP A 302 4.48 -5.53 -25.12
CA TRP A 302 4.65 -6.10 -23.78
C TRP A 302 6.08 -5.98 -23.24
N GLY A 303 7.06 -5.70 -24.09
CA GLY A 303 8.48 -5.74 -23.75
C GLY A 303 9.08 -7.12 -23.47
N ASP A 304 8.29 -8.20 -23.42
CA ASP A 304 8.79 -9.57 -23.27
C ASP A 304 7.76 -10.63 -23.68
N ILE A 305 8.18 -11.90 -23.71
CA ILE A 305 7.30 -13.06 -23.91
C ILE A 305 6.33 -13.26 -22.73
N GLY A 306 5.11 -13.70 -23.02
CA GLY A 306 4.02 -13.83 -22.03
C GLY A 306 4.09 -15.07 -21.14
N TYR A 307 4.61 -16.18 -21.66
CA TYR A 307 4.72 -17.46 -20.95
C TYR A 307 5.94 -17.48 -20.01
N ASN A 308 5.83 -18.16 -18.87
CA ASN A 308 6.96 -18.36 -17.95
C ASN A 308 7.95 -19.40 -18.50
N TYR A 309 7.45 -20.44 -19.17
CA TYR A 309 8.27 -21.50 -19.77
C TYR A 309 7.71 -21.95 -21.11
N LEU A 310 8.59 -22.40 -22.02
CA LEU A 310 8.22 -22.99 -23.29
C LEU A 310 8.89 -24.36 -23.48
N ILE A 311 8.19 -25.31 -24.10
CA ILE A 311 8.66 -26.70 -24.27
C ILE A 311 8.59 -27.10 -25.74
N ALA A 312 9.71 -27.50 -26.31
CA ALA A 312 9.80 -28.01 -27.67
C ALA A 312 9.40 -29.50 -27.76
N PRO A 313 9.00 -30.02 -28.94
CA PRO A 313 8.60 -31.42 -29.12
C PRO A 313 9.69 -32.45 -28.83
N ASP A 314 10.96 -32.04 -28.79
CA ASP A 314 12.08 -32.91 -28.40
C ASP A 314 12.36 -32.91 -26.89
N GLY A 315 11.53 -32.22 -26.10
CA GLY A 315 11.64 -32.13 -24.65
C GLY A 315 12.57 -31.04 -24.14
N ARG A 316 13.17 -30.20 -25.01
CA ARG A 316 13.90 -29.00 -24.55
C ARG A 316 12.95 -28.02 -23.87
N ILE A 317 13.32 -27.55 -22.68
CA ILE A 317 12.59 -26.55 -21.90
C ILE A 317 13.35 -25.24 -21.98
N TYR A 318 12.63 -24.14 -22.16
CA TYR A 318 13.15 -22.79 -22.32
C TYR A 318 12.57 -21.88 -21.25
N GLU A 319 13.44 -21.08 -20.62
CA GLU A 319 13.05 -19.97 -19.75
C GLU A 319 12.34 -18.88 -20.59
N GLY A 320 11.10 -18.55 -20.24
CA GLY A 320 10.32 -17.51 -20.90
C GLY A 320 10.52 -16.14 -20.23
N ARG A 321 9.44 -15.58 -19.69
CA ARG A 321 9.35 -14.26 -19.04
C ARG A 321 10.49 -13.99 -18.05
N THR A 322 11.18 -12.84 -18.20
CA THR A 322 12.21 -12.38 -17.26
C THR A 322 11.64 -12.12 -15.86
N GLY A 323 12.47 -12.29 -14.83
CA GLY A 323 12.11 -12.16 -13.40
C GLY A 323 12.23 -13.47 -12.60
N GLY A 324 12.30 -14.62 -13.27
CA GLY A 324 12.54 -15.92 -12.62
C GLY A 324 11.32 -16.45 -11.84
N GLU A 325 11.56 -17.10 -10.69
CA GLU A 325 10.49 -17.76 -9.93
C GLU A 325 9.36 -16.79 -9.52
N GLY A 326 8.12 -17.16 -9.86
CA GLY A 326 6.91 -16.49 -9.36
C GLY A 326 6.59 -15.16 -10.06
N VAL A 327 7.34 -14.80 -11.12
CA VAL A 327 7.02 -13.62 -11.93
C VAL A 327 5.68 -13.80 -12.65
N VAL A 328 4.86 -12.77 -12.61
CA VAL A 328 3.56 -12.71 -13.27
C VAL A 328 3.77 -12.60 -14.78
N GLY A 329 3.30 -13.62 -15.50
CA GLY A 329 3.27 -13.65 -16.96
C GLY A 329 2.10 -12.88 -17.56
N GLY A 330 1.89 -13.10 -18.85
CA GLY A 330 0.88 -12.46 -19.69
C GLY A 330 0.36 -13.50 -20.67
N HIS A 331 -0.28 -14.52 -20.12
CA HIS A 331 -0.62 -15.76 -20.82
C HIS A 331 -2.05 -16.23 -20.53
N THR A 332 -2.83 -15.53 -19.69
CA THR A 332 -4.22 -15.89 -19.40
C THR A 332 -4.98 -14.71 -18.79
N TYR A 333 -5.88 -14.11 -19.57
CA TYR A 333 -6.76 -13.04 -19.10
C TYR A 333 -8.16 -13.17 -19.72
N ASN A 334 -9.15 -13.50 -18.90
CA ASN A 334 -10.52 -13.67 -19.37
C ASN A 334 -11.17 -12.32 -19.69
N ASP A 335 -11.15 -11.94 -20.97
CA ASP A 335 -11.59 -10.64 -21.49
C ASP A 335 -13.07 -10.36 -21.22
N LYS A 336 -13.92 -11.38 -21.21
CA LYS A 336 -15.36 -11.30 -20.94
C LYS A 336 -15.67 -11.09 -19.46
N LYS A 337 -14.98 -11.78 -18.56
CA LYS A 337 -15.18 -11.68 -17.10
C LYS A 337 -14.36 -10.57 -16.43
N LYS A 338 -13.35 -10.02 -17.12
CA LYS A 338 -12.33 -9.11 -16.57
C LYS A 338 -11.51 -9.75 -15.43
N LEU A 339 -11.14 -11.02 -15.61
CA LEU A 339 -10.38 -11.81 -14.62
C LEU A 339 -9.00 -12.20 -15.17
N GLY A 340 -7.94 -11.62 -14.61
CA GLY A 340 -6.56 -11.96 -14.96
C GLY A 340 -6.04 -13.14 -14.15
N TYR A 341 -5.83 -14.28 -14.79
CA TYR A 341 -5.30 -15.50 -14.15
C TYR A 341 -3.76 -15.57 -14.13
N ASN A 342 -3.09 -14.68 -14.88
CA ASN A 342 -1.64 -14.42 -14.79
C ASN A 342 -1.12 -14.35 -13.34
N THR A 343 -1.77 -13.55 -12.47
CA THR A 343 -1.33 -13.42 -11.07
C THR A 343 -1.78 -14.63 -10.26
N GLY A 344 -0.79 -15.43 -9.85
CA GLY A 344 -0.98 -16.65 -9.05
C GLY A 344 -0.97 -17.94 -9.88
N SER A 345 -0.51 -17.88 -11.13
CA SER A 345 -0.22 -19.07 -11.92
C SER A 345 1.12 -18.96 -12.65
N VAL A 346 1.56 -20.08 -13.22
CA VAL A 346 2.72 -20.20 -14.11
C VAL A 346 2.24 -20.74 -15.45
N GLY A 347 2.47 -19.98 -16.53
CA GLY A 347 2.10 -20.35 -17.90
C GLY A 347 3.20 -21.16 -18.57
N ILE A 348 2.86 -22.37 -19.05
CA ILE A 348 3.79 -23.28 -19.73
C ILE A 348 3.25 -23.60 -21.14
N ALA A 349 3.93 -23.13 -22.19
CA ALA A 349 3.50 -23.35 -23.58
C ALA A 349 4.29 -24.48 -24.27
N VAL A 350 3.59 -25.45 -24.84
CA VAL A 350 4.21 -26.47 -25.69
C VAL A 350 4.18 -26.01 -27.14
N LEU A 351 5.32 -25.99 -27.82
CA LEU A 351 5.40 -25.57 -29.22
C LEU A 351 4.63 -26.53 -30.13
N GLY A 352 3.80 -25.97 -31.00
CA GLY A 352 2.98 -26.69 -31.97
C GLY A 352 1.48 -26.39 -31.85
N ASN A 353 0.71 -26.95 -32.77
CA ASN A 353 -0.75 -26.97 -32.76
C ASN A 353 -1.23 -28.36 -32.29
N TYR A 354 -2.15 -28.38 -31.33
CA TYR A 354 -2.72 -29.61 -30.75
C TYR A 354 -4.27 -29.55 -30.72
N GLU A 355 -4.89 -28.70 -31.54
CA GLU A 355 -6.35 -28.61 -31.67
C GLU A 355 -6.96 -29.93 -32.13
N GLY A 356 -6.29 -30.58 -33.09
CA GLY A 356 -6.62 -31.90 -33.63
C GLY A 356 -6.30 -33.05 -32.68
N LYS A 357 -6.06 -34.24 -33.25
CA LYS A 357 -5.78 -35.48 -32.50
C LYS A 357 -4.30 -35.67 -32.16
N ASP A 358 -3.45 -34.72 -32.50
CA ASP A 358 -2.02 -34.82 -32.25
C ASP A 358 -1.75 -34.76 -30.73
N ALA A 359 -1.06 -35.77 -30.23
CA ALA A 359 -0.71 -35.91 -28.82
C ALA A 359 0.65 -35.26 -28.51
N LEU A 360 0.98 -35.05 -27.23
CA LEU A 360 2.35 -34.69 -26.87
C LEU A 360 3.29 -35.82 -27.27
N THR A 361 4.47 -35.45 -27.79
CA THR A 361 5.56 -36.42 -27.89
C THR A 361 5.91 -36.93 -26.50
N GLY A 362 6.45 -38.16 -26.41
CA GLY A 362 6.89 -38.70 -25.11
C GLY A 362 7.92 -37.80 -24.41
N ALA A 363 8.80 -37.14 -25.17
CA ALA A 363 9.78 -36.21 -24.63
C ALA A 363 9.16 -34.91 -24.11
N ALA A 364 8.22 -34.30 -24.85
CA ALA A 364 7.54 -33.09 -24.39
C ALA A 364 6.63 -33.37 -23.18
N LYS A 365 5.94 -34.51 -23.16
CA LYS A 365 5.12 -34.93 -22.01
C LYS A 365 5.95 -35.14 -20.75
N GLU A 366 7.09 -35.84 -20.86
CA GLU A 366 7.99 -36.06 -19.71
C GLU A 366 8.60 -34.74 -19.22
N SER A 367 9.09 -33.88 -20.13
CA SER A 367 9.62 -32.56 -19.76
C SER A 367 8.57 -31.65 -19.13
N LEU A 368 7.33 -31.65 -19.62
CA LEU A 368 6.21 -30.93 -19.00
C LEU A 368 5.92 -31.46 -17.59
N ALA A 369 5.87 -32.79 -17.42
CA ALA A 369 5.64 -33.42 -16.12
C ALA A 369 6.76 -33.14 -15.12
N ARG A 370 8.04 -33.20 -15.53
CA ARG A 370 9.20 -32.88 -14.70
C ARG A 370 9.27 -31.40 -14.34
N LEU A 371 8.97 -30.50 -15.29
CA LEU A 371 8.90 -29.07 -15.02
C LEU A 371 7.81 -28.75 -13.99
N ILE A 372 6.62 -29.30 -14.17
CA ILE A 372 5.53 -29.14 -13.19
C ILE A 372 5.96 -29.71 -11.84
N ALA A 373 6.60 -30.88 -11.77
CA ALA A 373 7.09 -31.45 -10.51
C ALA A 373 8.09 -30.53 -9.78
N GLU A 374 9.06 -29.98 -10.49
CA GLU A 374 10.05 -29.06 -9.94
C GLU A 374 9.41 -27.76 -9.46
N LYS A 375 8.57 -27.12 -10.30
CA LYS A 375 7.88 -25.88 -9.92
C LYS A 375 6.79 -26.10 -8.86
N SER A 376 6.25 -27.32 -8.76
CA SER A 376 5.42 -27.76 -7.64
C SER A 376 6.19 -27.87 -6.32
N PHE A 377 7.44 -28.34 -6.36
CA PHE A 377 8.32 -28.36 -5.20
C PHE A 377 8.71 -26.93 -4.79
N GLU A 378 9.16 -26.11 -5.75
CA GLU A 378 9.48 -24.70 -5.51
C GLU A 378 8.28 -23.96 -4.89
N HIS A 379 7.10 -24.04 -5.51
CA HIS A 379 5.92 -23.26 -5.10
C HIS A 379 5.03 -23.89 -4.02
N GLU A 380 5.34 -25.09 -3.52
CA GLU A 380 4.51 -25.83 -2.54
C GLU A 380 3.09 -26.19 -3.04
N VAL A 381 2.97 -26.52 -4.32
CA VAL A 381 1.71 -26.85 -5.01
C VAL A 381 1.70 -28.33 -5.39
N ALA A 382 0.78 -29.15 -4.88
CA ALA A 382 0.69 -30.56 -5.30
C ALA A 382 0.14 -30.67 -6.75
N PRO A 383 0.83 -31.33 -7.71
CA PRO A 383 0.43 -31.33 -9.14
C PRO A 383 -0.96 -31.91 -9.42
N ASN A 384 -1.39 -32.87 -8.60
CA ASN A 384 -2.68 -33.57 -8.67
C ASN A 384 -3.71 -33.02 -7.68
N GLY A 385 -3.48 -31.83 -7.11
CA GLY A 385 -4.39 -31.21 -6.16
C GLY A 385 -5.42 -30.29 -6.82
N GLU A 386 -6.18 -29.62 -5.96
CA GLU A 386 -7.10 -28.55 -6.32
C GLU A 386 -6.71 -27.26 -5.56
N THR A 387 -7.15 -26.13 -6.10
CA THR A 387 -6.98 -24.81 -5.50
C THR A 387 -8.11 -23.88 -5.91
N THR A 388 -8.32 -22.79 -5.17
CA THR A 388 -9.13 -21.67 -5.64
C THR A 388 -8.20 -20.63 -6.27
N LEU A 389 -8.41 -20.33 -7.55
CA LEU A 389 -7.72 -19.24 -8.24
C LEU A 389 -8.75 -18.18 -8.62
N LYS A 390 -8.56 -16.97 -8.08
CA LYS A 390 -9.57 -15.89 -8.09
C LYS A 390 -10.89 -16.35 -7.46
N ASP A 391 -11.89 -16.64 -8.28
CA ASP A 391 -13.28 -16.92 -7.96
C ASP A 391 -13.69 -18.39 -8.21
N ILE A 392 -12.81 -19.20 -8.80
CA ILE A 392 -13.10 -20.56 -9.25
C ILE A 392 -12.21 -21.61 -8.58
N ALA A 393 -12.82 -22.75 -8.23
CA ALA A 393 -12.10 -23.96 -7.82
C ALA A 393 -11.62 -24.70 -9.07
N ILE A 394 -10.33 -25.02 -9.12
CA ILE A 394 -9.66 -25.61 -10.28
C ILE A 394 -8.63 -26.66 -9.86
N PRO A 395 -8.34 -27.67 -10.72
CA PRO A 395 -7.11 -28.44 -10.62
C PRO A 395 -5.86 -27.55 -10.65
N THR A 396 -4.84 -27.92 -9.89
CA THR A 396 -3.55 -27.21 -9.82
C THR A 396 -2.74 -27.23 -11.12
N VAL A 397 -3.08 -28.10 -12.06
CA VAL A 397 -2.55 -28.10 -13.45
C VAL A 397 -3.76 -28.11 -14.36
N ILE A 398 -3.91 -27.12 -15.24
CA ILE A 398 -5.16 -26.85 -15.94
C ILE A 398 -4.92 -26.40 -17.40
N ALA A 399 -5.89 -26.61 -18.29
CA ALA A 399 -5.85 -26.06 -19.64
C ALA A 399 -6.26 -24.58 -19.65
N HIS A 400 -5.67 -23.77 -20.54
CA HIS A 400 -6.08 -22.38 -20.75
C HIS A 400 -7.59 -22.21 -20.98
N ARG A 401 -8.18 -23.05 -21.85
CA ARG A 401 -9.63 -23.07 -22.14
C ARG A 401 -10.57 -23.34 -20.95
N ASP A 402 -10.07 -23.89 -19.85
CA ASP A 402 -10.89 -24.17 -18.67
C ASP A 402 -11.13 -22.88 -17.85
N VAL A 403 -10.32 -21.84 -18.07
CA VAL A 403 -10.40 -20.53 -17.38
C VAL A 403 -10.67 -19.35 -18.34
N ASP A 404 -10.48 -19.54 -19.64
CA ASP A 404 -10.62 -18.51 -20.68
C ASP A 404 -11.35 -19.01 -21.94
N ALA A 405 -11.89 -18.09 -22.73
CA ALA A 405 -12.70 -18.38 -23.92
C ALA A 405 -11.84 -18.64 -25.17
N THR A 406 -11.01 -19.69 -25.11
CA THR A 406 -10.06 -20.13 -26.15
C THR A 406 -10.18 -21.63 -26.46
N ILE A 407 -9.52 -22.08 -27.52
CA ILE A 407 -9.28 -23.50 -27.82
C ILE A 407 -7.97 -24.05 -27.24
N CYS A 408 -7.03 -23.18 -26.86
CA CYS A 408 -5.74 -23.52 -26.24
C CYS A 408 -5.91 -24.39 -24.96
N PRO A 409 -5.08 -25.43 -24.72
CA PRO A 409 -3.93 -25.92 -25.47
C PRO A 409 -4.31 -26.93 -26.57
N GLY A 410 -5.56 -26.92 -27.05
CA GLY A 410 -6.07 -27.87 -28.03
C GLY A 410 -6.56 -29.19 -27.43
N SER A 411 -7.33 -29.97 -28.20
CA SER A 411 -7.96 -31.19 -27.69
C SER A 411 -6.97 -32.31 -27.39
N GLY A 412 -5.86 -32.38 -28.14
CA GLY A 412 -4.78 -33.35 -27.93
C GLY A 412 -4.14 -33.23 -26.54
N ILE A 413 -3.63 -32.03 -26.18
CA ILE A 413 -3.05 -31.80 -24.84
C ILE A 413 -4.11 -31.94 -23.74
N THR A 414 -5.33 -31.41 -23.97
CA THR A 414 -6.44 -31.50 -22.99
C THR A 414 -6.73 -32.95 -22.58
N ALA A 415 -6.73 -33.89 -23.53
CA ALA A 415 -6.95 -35.31 -23.28
C ALA A 415 -5.84 -35.96 -22.42
N GLU A 416 -4.64 -35.40 -22.41
CA GLU A 416 -3.47 -35.96 -21.71
C GLU A 416 -3.20 -35.31 -20.34
N LEU A 417 -3.86 -34.21 -19.98
CA LEU A 417 -3.61 -33.49 -18.72
C LEU A 417 -3.75 -34.36 -17.47
N LEU A 418 -4.63 -35.37 -17.46
CA LEU A 418 -4.71 -36.32 -16.35
C LEU A 418 -3.42 -37.15 -16.20
N GLN A 419 -2.83 -37.61 -17.31
CA GLN A 419 -1.56 -38.33 -17.30
C GLN A 419 -0.41 -37.39 -16.90
N VAL A 420 -0.39 -36.15 -17.39
CA VAL A 420 0.61 -35.14 -17.01
C VAL A 420 0.56 -34.88 -15.50
N ARG A 421 -0.62 -34.71 -14.89
CA ARG A 421 -0.78 -34.56 -13.43
C ARG A 421 -0.25 -35.77 -12.65
N GLN A 422 -0.49 -36.98 -13.14
CA GLN A 422 -0.02 -38.23 -12.52
C GLN A 422 1.50 -38.38 -12.62
N LEU A 423 2.09 -38.13 -13.79
CA LEU A 423 3.55 -38.15 -14.00
C LEU A 423 4.26 -37.06 -13.19
N ALA A 424 3.72 -35.83 -13.18
CA ALA A 424 4.25 -34.73 -12.38
C ALA A 424 4.20 -35.06 -10.88
N ARG A 425 3.13 -35.73 -10.42
CA ARG A 425 3.05 -36.21 -9.04
C ARG A 425 4.09 -37.28 -8.73
N ALA A 426 4.26 -38.27 -9.60
CA ALA A 426 5.27 -39.32 -9.44
C ALA A 426 6.70 -38.75 -9.42
N ASN A 427 7.00 -37.80 -10.31
CA ASN A 427 8.29 -37.09 -10.34
C ASN A 427 8.51 -36.27 -9.07
N LEU A 428 7.49 -35.59 -8.54
CA LEU A 428 7.56 -34.88 -7.26
C LEU A 428 7.78 -35.84 -6.08
N ASP A 429 7.11 -36.99 -6.05
CA ASP A 429 7.32 -38.00 -5.01
C ASP A 429 8.73 -38.63 -5.09
N ALA A 430 9.30 -38.77 -6.30
CA ALA A 430 10.69 -39.18 -6.49
C ALA A 430 11.71 -38.15 -5.96
N MET A 431 11.34 -36.86 -5.90
CA MET A 431 12.11 -35.80 -5.20
C MET A 431 11.92 -35.83 -3.67
N GLY A 432 11.24 -36.83 -3.12
CA GLY A 432 10.87 -36.93 -1.70
C GLY A 432 9.52 -36.27 -1.35
N GLY A 433 8.78 -35.79 -2.35
CA GLY A 433 7.51 -35.11 -2.20
C GLY A 433 7.62 -33.75 -1.54
N LEU A 434 6.48 -33.08 -1.34
CA LEU A 434 6.44 -31.80 -0.63
C LEU A 434 6.99 -31.91 0.81
N ALA A 435 6.87 -33.07 1.45
CA ALA A 435 7.40 -33.32 2.80
C ALA A 435 8.94 -33.22 2.90
N ALA A 436 9.67 -33.30 1.78
CA ALA A 436 11.12 -33.10 1.75
C ALA A 436 11.55 -31.62 1.75
N ILE A 437 10.61 -30.66 1.70
CA ILE A 437 10.94 -29.23 1.78
C ILE A 437 11.47 -28.88 3.18
N THR A 438 12.69 -28.38 3.23
CA THR A 438 13.40 -27.95 4.44
C THR A 438 13.66 -26.45 4.40
N ARG A 439 13.31 -25.76 5.49
CA ARG A 439 13.52 -24.32 5.64
C ARG A 439 14.61 -24.08 6.67
N LYS A 440 15.78 -23.63 6.20
CA LYS A 440 16.94 -23.38 7.06
C LYS A 440 17.66 -22.11 6.61
N ALA A 441 18.16 -21.38 7.58
CA ALA A 441 18.95 -20.17 7.39
C ALA A 441 20.15 -20.22 8.32
N THR A 442 21.26 -19.61 7.91
CA THR A 442 22.43 -19.40 8.75
C THR A 442 22.82 -17.93 8.71
N LEU A 443 23.04 -17.33 9.88
CA LEU A 443 23.68 -16.02 10.01
C LEU A 443 25.15 -16.16 9.60
N ILE A 444 25.55 -15.49 8.51
CA ILE A 444 26.91 -15.56 7.97
C ILE A 444 27.79 -14.47 8.55
N GLN A 445 27.27 -13.24 8.56
CA GLN A 445 28.03 -12.06 8.98
C GLN A 445 27.06 -10.94 9.36
N GLN A 446 27.54 -9.99 10.15
CA GLN A 446 26.88 -8.71 10.41
C GLN A 446 27.92 -7.60 10.47
N SER A 447 27.47 -6.36 10.35
CA SER A 447 28.24 -5.18 10.73
C SER A 447 28.42 -5.08 12.26
N ASP A 448 29.05 -4.00 12.73
CA ASP A 448 29.24 -3.72 14.16
C ASP A 448 27.95 -3.90 15.00
N THR A 449 28.06 -4.62 16.11
CA THR A 449 26.97 -4.83 17.06
C THR A 449 26.75 -3.64 17.99
N SER A 450 27.81 -2.93 18.39
CA SER A 450 27.69 -1.62 19.05
C SER A 450 27.87 -0.51 18.02
N ILE A 451 26.89 0.38 17.90
CA ILE A 451 26.92 1.50 16.96
C ILE A 451 26.65 2.83 17.66
N LEU A 452 27.60 3.75 17.50
CA LEU A 452 27.49 5.13 17.95
C LEU A 452 26.67 5.95 16.92
N ILE A 453 25.56 6.55 17.35
CA ILE A 453 24.70 7.41 16.52
C ILE A 453 24.33 8.67 17.32
N LYS A 454 24.35 9.86 16.69
CA LYS A 454 23.91 11.08 17.37
C LYS A 454 22.38 11.15 17.44
N PRO A 455 21.80 11.70 18.52
CA PRO A 455 20.37 12.02 18.57
C PRO A 455 19.93 12.85 17.35
N GLY A 456 18.86 12.41 16.69
CA GLY A 456 18.36 13.00 15.45
C GLY A 456 19.05 12.53 14.17
N GLN A 457 20.01 11.59 14.24
CA GLN A 457 20.65 10.99 13.07
C GLN A 457 20.15 9.57 12.78
N THR A 458 20.36 9.16 11.54
CA THR A 458 20.10 7.81 11.04
C THR A 458 21.42 7.18 10.57
N LYS A 459 21.63 5.90 10.90
CA LYS A 459 22.74 5.08 10.38
C LYS A 459 22.17 3.79 9.78
N THR A 460 22.68 3.38 8.63
CA THR A 460 22.39 2.06 8.07
C THR A 460 23.47 1.07 8.50
N ILE A 461 23.05 -0.04 9.09
CA ILE A 461 23.86 -1.23 9.39
C ILE A 461 23.44 -2.37 8.46
N TRP A 462 24.05 -3.55 8.56
CA TRP A 462 23.66 -4.68 7.72
C TRP A 462 23.89 -6.04 8.38
N VAL A 463 23.12 -7.03 7.92
CA VAL A 463 23.27 -8.44 8.31
C VAL A 463 23.17 -9.33 7.08
N ILE A 464 23.97 -10.39 7.01
CA ILE A 464 24.04 -11.34 5.89
C ILE A 464 23.60 -12.71 6.36
N TYR A 465 22.56 -13.26 5.73
CA TYR A 465 22.10 -14.63 5.92
C TYR A 465 22.35 -15.46 4.67
N ARG A 466 22.51 -16.78 4.82
CA ARG A 466 22.49 -17.75 3.72
C ARG A 466 21.26 -18.63 3.82
N ASN A 467 20.64 -18.92 2.67
CA ASN A 467 19.63 -19.95 2.55
C ASN A 467 20.30 -21.33 2.58
N ASP A 468 20.12 -22.05 3.68
CA ASP A 468 20.63 -23.42 3.89
C ASP A 468 19.51 -24.47 3.74
N GLY A 469 18.30 -24.05 3.36
CA GLY A 469 17.20 -24.92 2.97
C GLY A 469 17.33 -25.39 1.53
N ASN A 470 16.33 -26.14 1.07
CA ASN A 470 16.23 -26.62 -0.32
C ASN A 470 15.11 -25.94 -1.14
N THR A 471 14.48 -24.88 -0.60
CA THR A 471 13.49 -24.06 -1.29
C THR A 471 13.87 -22.59 -1.25
N ASN A 472 13.45 -21.81 -2.24
CA ASN A 472 13.73 -20.38 -2.33
C ASN A 472 12.98 -19.59 -1.25
N TRP A 473 13.62 -18.56 -0.68
CA TRP A 473 12.91 -17.60 0.17
C TRP A 473 12.19 -16.59 -0.72
N LYS A 474 10.87 -16.52 -0.62
CA LYS A 474 10.01 -15.67 -1.46
C LYS A 474 9.59 -14.42 -0.69
N ASN A 475 10.00 -13.26 -1.17
CA ASN A 475 9.82 -11.99 -0.47
C ASN A 475 8.63 -11.16 -0.99
N TYR A 476 7.97 -11.65 -2.04
CA TYR A 476 6.75 -11.08 -2.62
C TYR A 476 5.44 -11.65 -2.02
N LEU A 477 5.54 -12.64 -1.13
CA LEU A 477 4.36 -13.21 -0.46
C LEU A 477 3.79 -12.22 0.56
N THR A 478 2.50 -12.38 0.89
CA THR A 478 1.86 -11.69 2.04
C THR A 478 2.53 -11.98 3.38
N GLN A 479 3.33 -13.05 3.43
CA GLN A 479 4.16 -13.45 4.56
C GLN A 479 5.59 -13.68 4.06
N PRO A 480 6.37 -12.61 3.82
CA PRO A 480 7.72 -12.69 3.32
C PRO A 480 8.69 -13.14 4.41
N VAL A 481 9.90 -13.55 4.04
CA VAL A 481 10.98 -13.61 5.02
C VAL A 481 11.33 -12.17 5.44
N GLN A 482 11.60 -11.94 6.72
CA GLN A 482 11.84 -10.62 7.31
C GLN A 482 12.57 -10.73 8.66
N LEU A 483 13.01 -9.59 9.19
CA LEU A 483 13.50 -9.52 10.57
C LEU A 483 12.31 -9.40 11.56
N ALA A 484 12.29 -10.27 12.56
CA ALA A 484 11.36 -10.22 13.68
C ALA A 484 12.09 -9.74 14.94
N ASP A 485 11.47 -8.84 15.71
CA ASP A 485 11.99 -8.39 17.01
C ASP A 485 11.71 -9.43 18.12
N ALA A 486 12.22 -9.18 19.33
CA ALA A 486 12.01 -10.05 20.49
C ALA A 486 10.51 -10.32 20.83
N ALA A 487 9.61 -9.35 20.60
CA ALA A 487 8.19 -9.52 20.86
C ALA A 487 7.52 -10.43 19.83
N MET A 488 7.85 -10.25 18.55
CA MET A 488 7.42 -11.12 17.47
C MET A 488 8.02 -12.52 17.61
N LYS A 489 9.32 -12.64 17.93
CA LYS A 489 9.97 -13.93 18.24
C LYS A 489 9.25 -14.68 19.35
N SER A 490 8.88 -13.99 20.44
CA SER A 490 8.11 -14.58 21.55
C SER A 490 6.76 -15.13 21.08
N ARG A 491 6.02 -14.37 20.27
CA ARG A 491 4.75 -14.83 19.66
C ARG A 491 4.93 -16.04 18.74
N LEU A 492 5.99 -16.06 17.93
CA LEU A 492 6.31 -17.18 17.04
C LEU A 492 6.78 -18.43 17.82
N ALA A 493 7.50 -18.25 18.93
CA ALA A 493 7.91 -19.34 19.82
C ALA A 493 6.75 -19.93 20.63
N ALA A 494 5.66 -19.19 20.82
CA ALA A 494 4.43 -19.64 21.44
C ALA A 494 3.47 -20.39 20.48
N LEU A 495 3.83 -20.54 19.19
CA LEU A 495 3.06 -21.35 18.26
C LEU A 495 3.09 -22.84 18.68
N PRO A 496 2.01 -23.61 18.43
CA PRO A 496 1.98 -25.03 18.78
C PRO A 496 3.15 -25.80 18.15
N SER A 497 3.73 -26.76 18.86
CA SER A 497 4.91 -27.49 18.38
C SER A 497 4.70 -28.18 17.03
N SER A 498 3.46 -28.55 16.68
CA SER A 498 3.07 -29.07 15.36
C SER A 498 3.20 -28.03 14.24
N VAL A 499 2.83 -26.77 14.52
CA VAL A 499 2.93 -25.62 13.60
C VAL A 499 4.40 -25.29 13.36
N THR A 500 5.20 -25.23 14.41
CA THR A 500 6.65 -24.99 14.33
C THR A 500 7.40 -26.15 13.67
N ALA A 501 7.05 -27.40 13.98
CA ALA A 501 7.65 -28.58 13.35
C ALA A 501 7.27 -28.71 11.87
N ALA A 502 6.05 -28.34 11.48
CA ALA A 502 5.66 -28.24 10.08
C ALA A 502 6.44 -27.13 9.36
N PHE A 503 6.55 -25.93 9.96
CA PHE A 503 7.34 -24.85 9.36
C PHE A 503 8.79 -25.28 9.05
N ILE A 504 9.44 -26.03 9.96
CA ILE A 504 10.82 -26.49 9.78
C ILE A 504 10.93 -27.73 8.87
N ASN A 505 9.97 -28.68 8.93
CA ASN A 505 10.12 -30.03 8.35
C ASN A 505 9.01 -30.50 7.37
N SER A 506 7.91 -29.78 7.13
CA SER A 506 6.85 -30.21 6.18
C SER A 506 5.80 -29.12 5.83
N PRO A 507 5.49 -28.87 4.54
CA PRO A 507 4.70 -27.71 4.11
C PRO A 507 3.16 -27.82 4.25
N SER A 508 2.60 -29.01 4.50
CA SER A 508 1.18 -29.28 4.25
C SER A 508 0.20 -29.01 5.40
N ALA A 509 0.65 -28.63 6.60
CA ALA A 509 -0.22 -28.50 7.79
C ALA A 509 -1.16 -27.27 7.79
N PHE A 510 -1.00 -26.32 6.85
CA PHE A 510 -1.63 -24.99 6.94
C PHE A 510 -2.82 -24.74 6.00
N ARG A 511 -3.18 -25.68 5.12
CA ARG A 511 -4.26 -25.47 4.11
C ARG A 511 -5.69 -25.60 4.64
N GLN A 512 -5.91 -25.86 5.94
CA GLN A 512 -7.25 -26.19 6.47
C GLN A 512 -7.77 -25.31 7.62
N GLN A 513 -7.10 -24.22 8.01
CA GLN A 513 -7.54 -23.40 9.14
C GLN A 513 -7.52 -21.89 8.84
N ALA A 514 -8.42 -21.45 7.96
CA ALA A 514 -8.80 -20.05 7.77
C ALA A 514 -10.19 -19.87 7.11
N ASP A 515 -11.22 -20.60 7.55
CA ASP A 515 -12.58 -20.04 7.56
C ASP A 515 -12.83 -19.49 8.97
N PRO A 516 -13.17 -18.19 9.14
CA PRO A 516 -13.47 -17.62 10.46
C PRO A 516 -14.65 -18.25 11.21
N ARG A 517 -15.40 -19.17 10.58
CA ARG A 517 -16.66 -19.73 11.12
C ARG A 517 -16.50 -21.08 11.85
N ASP A 518 -15.38 -21.78 11.71
CA ASP A 518 -15.17 -23.14 12.26
C ASP A 518 -14.38 -23.17 13.58
N ILE A 519 -14.71 -22.27 14.52
CA ILE A 519 -14.39 -22.46 15.94
C ILE A 519 -15.58 -23.18 16.59
N PRO A 520 -15.41 -24.36 17.23
CA PRO A 520 -16.53 -25.11 17.78
C PRO A 520 -17.11 -24.43 19.03
N ILE A 521 -18.15 -23.62 18.84
CA ILE A 521 -18.96 -23.09 19.93
C ILE A 521 -19.87 -24.21 20.44
N HIS A 522 -19.76 -24.59 21.71
CA HIS A 522 -20.70 -25.52 22.34
C HIS A 522 -22.12 -24.95 22.32
N ARG A 523 -22.94 -25.41 21.37
CA ARG A 523 -24.34 -25.03 21.25
C ARG A 523 -25.19 -25.92 22.14
N VAL A 524 -25.51 -25.43 23.34
CA VAL A 524 -26.57 -26.01 24.17
C VAL A 524 -27.91 -25.85 23.44
N ILE A 525 -28.63 -26.95 23.25
CA ILE A 525 -29.98 -26.97 22.65
C ILE A 525 -30.98 -26.50 23.72
N PRO A 526 -31.90 -25.59 23.36
CA PRO A 526 -33.30 -25.78 23.71
C PRO A 526 -34.18 -25.94 22.46
N THR A 527 -35.21 -26.76 22.60
CA THR A 527 -36.21 -27.13 21.59
C THR A 527 -37.21 -26.01 21.26
N GLU A 528 -37.71 -26.06 20.02
CA GLU A 528 -39.00 -25.61 19.44
C GLU A 528 -39.96 -24.73 20.27
N VAL A 529 -40.57 -23.73 19.61
CA VAL A 529 -42.03 -23.60 19.35
C VAL A 529 -42.29 -22.51 18.27
N GLU A 530 -43.41 -22.62 17.56
CA GLU A 530 -43.87 -21.87 16.37
C GLU A 530 -44.35 -20.42 16.64
N GLY A 531 -44.53 -19.57 15.60
CA GLY A 531 -45.41 -18.38 15.71
C GLY A 531 -45.23 -17.17 14.75
N SER A 532 -45.95 -17.18 13.62
CA SER A 532 -46.56 -16.05 12.85
C SER A 532 -45.95 -14.62 12.72
N LEU A 533 -45.82 -14.20 11.45
CA LEU A 533 -46.15 -12.90 10.79
C LEU A 533 -46.70 -11.69 11.61
N GLY A 534 -46.25 -10.46 11.27
CA GLY A 534 -46.94 -9.18 11.60
C GLY A 534 -46.23 -7.89 11.13
N ASP A 535 -46.98 -6.93 10.57
CA ASP A 535 -46.52 -5.64 9.99
C ASP A 535 -46.44 -4.43 10.97
N ALA A 536 -45.64 -3.41 10.63
CA ALA A 536 -45.83 -1.93 10.79
C ALA A 536 -44.46 -1.18 10.92
N ARG A 537 -44.04 -0.31 9.97
CA ARG A 537 -44.32 1.14 9.79
C ARG A 537 -43.84 2.09 10.90
N ASP A 538 -42.90 2.99 10.51
CA ASP A 538 -42.82 4.47 10.74
C ASP A 538 -43.13 5.05 12.17
N ASP A 539 -42.55 6.16 12.68
CA ASP A 539 -41.69 7.22 12.14
C ASP A 539 -40.94 8.06 13.23
N GLN A 540 -39.89 8.79 12.81
CA GLN A 540 -39.20 9.98 13.40
C GLN A 540 -38.43 10.00 14.76
N ALA A 541 -37.11 10.26 14.60
CA ALA A 541 -36.28 11.32 15.22
C ALA A 541 -36.02 11.40 16.75
N GLY A 542 -34.76 11.13 17.14
CA GLY A 542 -34.18 11.53 18.44
C GLY A 542 -32.64 11.48 18.46
N VAL A 543 -31.97 12.63 18.55
CA VAL A 543 -30.49 12.71 18.56
C VAL A 543 -29.94 12.60 19.99
N VAL A 544 -29.41 11.43 20.38
CA VAL A 544 -28.51 11.29 21.55
C VAL A 544 -27.45 10.21 21.30
N LYS A 545 -26.16 10.64 21.29
CA LYS A 545 -24.92 9.89 21.60
C LYS A 545 -24.90 8.37 21.31
N MET A 546 -24.25 8.00 20.20
CA MET A 546 -23.59 6.69 20.07
C MET A 546 -22.51 6.56 21.16
N ALA A 547 -22.73 5.65 22.12
CA ALA A 547 -21.63 5.12 22.94
C ALA A 547 -20.89 4.07 22.11
N GLN A 548 -19.56 4.13 22.08
CA GLN A 548 -18.76 3.07 21.48
C GLN A 548 -18.99 1.76 22.25
N VAL A 549 -19.54 0.76 21.58
CA VAL A 549 -19.33 -0.64 21.96
C VAL A 549 -18.17 -1.13 21.10
N VAL A 550 -17.21 -1.77 21.76
CA VAL A 550 -15.94 -2.20 21.17
C VAL A 550 -16.15 -3.54 20.48
N ASP A 551 -15.93 -3.60 19.17
CA ASP A 551 -15.63 -4.85 18.48
C ASP A 551 -14.13 -5.13 18.62
N ASP A 552 -13.80 -6.28 19.21
CA ASP A 552 -12.43 -6.78 19.35
C ASP A 552 -11.91 -7.32 18.01
N GLU A 553 -11.73 -6.45 17.03
CA GLU A 553 -10.77 -6.72 15.96
C GLU A 553 -9.37 -6.71 16.55
N ILE A 554 -8.62 -7.82 16.36
CA ILE A 554 -7.18 -7.86 16.61
C ILE A 554 -6.51 -6.98 15.55
N ARG A 555 -6.50 -5.68 15.82
CA ARG A 555 -5.66 -4.72 15.10
C ARG A 555 -4.21 -5.13 15.28
N PRO A 556 -3.35 -4.96 14.25
CA PRO A 556 -1.92 -4.90 14.48
C PRO A 556 -1.69 -3.83 15.54
N ILE A 557 -1.01 -4.17 16.64
CA ILE A 557 -0.43 -3.16 17.50
C ILE A 557 0.69 -2.54 16.67
N GLU A 558 0.37 -1.49 15.92
CA GLU A 558 1.36 -0.54 15.44
C GLU A 558 2.01 0.05 16.70
N SER A 559 3.18 -0.48 17.04
CA SER A 559 4.04 0.11 18.06
C SER A 559 4.54 1.45 17.54
N THR A 560 3.74 2.49 17.76
CA THR A 560 4.19 3.87 17.61
C THR A 560 5.48 4.02 18.43
N SER A 561 6.57 4.42 17.77
CA SER A 561 7.96 4.54 18.28
C SER A 561 8.94 3.35 18.16
N SER A 562 8.76 2.39 17.24
CA SER A 562 9.91 1.58 16.76
C SER A 562 10.70 2.34 15.68
N PRO A 563 11.97 2.76 15.93
CA PRO A 563 12.76 3.57 14.98
C PRO A 563 13.39 2.78 13.82
N ILE A 564 13.07 1.49 13.71
CA ILE A 564 13.59 0.55 12.72
C ILE A 564 12.38 0.01 11.99
N ASN A 565 12.17 0.49 10.76
CA ASN A 565 11.13 -0.05 9.89
C ASN A 565 11.43 -1.53 9.61
N ALA A 566 10.40 -2.39 9.58
CA ALA A 566 10.58 -3.76 9.16
C ALA A 566 11.07 -3.78 7.70
N LEU A 567 12.25 -4.37 7.46
CA LEU A 567 12.88 -4.34 6.15
C LEU A 567 12.62 -5.64 5.40
N THR A 568 11.72 -5.54 4.43
CA THR A 568 11.60 -6.52 3.35
C THR A 568 12.84 -6.43 2.47
N PHE A 569 13.30 -7.58 1.96
CA PHE A 569 14.48 -7.66 1.09
C PHE A 569 14.31 -6.89 -0.23
N VAL A 570 15.43 -6.48 -0.81
CA VAL A 570 15.48 -5.88 -2.16
C VAL A 570 15.35 -6.95 -3.27
N GLN A 571 15.72 -8.20 -3.00
CA GLN A 571 15.65 -9.30 -3.96
C GLN A 571 14.32 -10.07 -3.81
N PRO A 572 13.62 -10.39 -4.92
CA PRO A 572 12.33 -11.07 -4.87
C PRO A 572 12.43 -12.51 -4.33
N ASN A 573 13.54 -13.18 -4.64
CA ASN A 573 13.85 -14.55 -4.25
C ASN A 573 15.30 -14.69 -3.73
N VAL A 574 15.53 -15.63 -2.82
CA VAL A 574 16.88 -16.05 -2.38
C VAL A 574 16.99 -17.58 -2.49
N ALA A 575 17.76 -18.08 -3.45
CA ALA A 575 17.84 -19.52 -3.73
C ALA A 575 18.70 -20.29 -2.72
N PRO A 576 18.53 -21.62 -2.58
CA PRO A 576 19.43 -22.49 -1.82
C PRO A 576 20.91 -22.19 -2.09
N GLY A 577 21.70 -22.12 -1.03
CA GLY A 577 23.12 -21.78 -1.05
C GLY A 577 23.43 -20.27 -1.23
N GLN A 578 22.48 -19.45 -1.70
CA GLN A 578 22.71 -18.02 -1.88
C GLN A 578 22.67 -17.24 -0.56
N THR A 579 23.46 -16.18 -0.51
CA THR A 579 23.48 -15.21 0.58
C THR A 579 22.69 -13.96 0.24
N VAL A 580 22.01 -13.38 1.22
CA VAL A 580 21.28 -12.12 1.11
C VAL A 580 21.69 -11.15 2.21
N THR A 581 21.90 -9.90 1.83
CA THR A 581 22.23 -8.81 2.75
C THR A 581 20.97 -8.00 3.06
N ILE A 582 20.59 -7.93 4.34
CA ILE A 582 19.52 -7.07 4.84
C ILE A 582 20.15 -5.78 5.37
N PRO A 583 19.98 -4.63 4.71
CA PRO A 583 20.31 -3.34 5.32
C PRO A 583 19.32 -3.05 6.46
N ILE A 584 19.76 -2.39 7.53
CA ILE A 584 18.90 -1.99 8.64
C ILE A 584 19.12 -0.52 8.94
N THR A 585 18.06 0.27 8.76
CA THR A 585 18.08 1.73 8.97
C THR A 585 17.68 2.04 10.41
N VAL A 586 18.66 2.47 11.22
CA VAL A 586 18.48 2.79 12.64
C VAL A 586 18.42 4.31 12.80
N THR A 587 17.30 4.84 13.28
CA THR A 587 17.11 6.29 13.52
C THR A 587 17.03 6.60 15.00
N VAL A 588 17.94 7.42 15.53
CA VAL A 588 17.92 7.77 16.96
C VAL A 588 17.04 9.01 17.19
N PRO A 589 16.01 8.96 18.07
CA PRO A 589 15.22 10.14 18.43
C PRO A 589 16.08 11.29 18.95
N THR A 590 15.69 12.55 18.68
CA THR A 590 16.43 13.76 19.07
C THR A 590 16.62 13.94 20.59
N ASN A 591 15.82 13.24 21.40
CA ASN A 591 15.86 13.26 22.86
C ASN A 591 16.40 11.96 23.49
N ALA A 592 16.83 10.97 22.68
CA ALA A 592 17.33 9.71 23.20
C ALA A 592 18.72 9.88 23.85
N ALA A 593 18.92 9.21 24.99
CA ALA A 593 20.16 9.24 25.76
C ALA A 593 20.43 7.88 26.41
N GLY A 594 21.66 7.37 26.25
CA GLY A 594 22.12 6.09 26.79
C GLY A 594 22.34 5.03 25.71
N VAL A 595 22.25 3.76 26.10
CA VAL A 595 22.36 2.61 25.19
C VAL A 595 20.96 2.05 24.91
N ILE A 596 20.63 1.83 23.64
CA ILE A 596 19.37 1.20 23.20
C ILE A 596 19.69 -0.17 22.61
N GLU A 597 19.37 -1.22 23.36
CA GLU A 597 19.60 -2.61 22.95
C GLU A 597 18.37 -3.20 22.23
N ARG A 598 18.60 -4.01 21.19
CA ARG A 598 17.56 -4.75 20.45
C ARG A 598 18.08 -6.10 19.97
N ASP A 599 17.27 -7.14 20.20
CA ASP A 599 17.46 -8.47 19.63
C ASP A 599 16.51 -8.70 18.45
N TYR A 600 17.04 -9.37 17.44
CA TYR A 600 16.33 -9.73 16.21
C TYR A 600 16.59 -11.19 15.82
N VAL A 601 15.63 -11.78 15.11
CA VAL A 601 15.76 -13.11 14.50
C VAL A 601 15.20 -13.07 13.08
N LEU A 602 15.69 -13.93 12.19
CA LEU A 602 15.08 -14.10 10.87
C LEU A 602 13.77 -14.89 11.00
N ALA A 603 12.69 -14.37 10.42
CA ALA A 603 11.36 -14.97 10.46
C ALA A 603 10.72 -15.06 9.08
N TRP A 604 9.79 -16.01 8.90
CA TRP A 604 9.00 -16.16 7.68
C TRP A 604 7.56 -15.70 7.95
N GLY A 605 7.32 -14.39 7.82
CA GLY A 605 6.07 -13.73 8.17
C GLY A 605 5.59 -14.15 9.55
N THR A 606 4.38 -14.69 9.65
CA THR A 606 3.83 -15.25 10.91
C THR A 606 3.93 -16.78 11.00
N LYS A 607 4.57 -17.45 10.04
CA LYS A 607 4.64 -18.94 9.97
C LYS A 607 5.61 -19.54 10.98
N GLY A 608 6.69 -18.83 11.31
CA GLY A 608 7.74 -19.29 12.20
C GLY A 608 9.02 -18.44 12.07
N TYR A 609 10.04 -18.79 12.85
CA TYR A 609 11.38 -18.20 12.77
C TYR A 609 12.45 -19.26 12.52
N PHE A 610 13.59 -18.83 11.97
CA PHE A 610 14.73 -19.71 11.71
C PHE A 610 15.63 -19.79 12.95
N PRO A 611 15.76 -20.95 13.63
CA PRO A 611 16.58 -21.07 14.83
C PRO A 611 18.07 -20.78 14.53
N GLY A 612 18.76 -20.09 15.45
CA GLY A 612 20.18 -19.77 15.29
C GLY A 612 20.48 -18.61 14.32
N THR A 613 19.46 -17.86 13.89
CA THR A 613 19.61 -16.61 13.12
C THR A 613 19.55 -15.36 14.00
N ASP A 614 19.67 -15.54 15.31
CA ASP A 614 19.61 -14.47 16.30
C ASP A 614 20.80 -13.52 16.19
N PHE A 615 20.54 -12.21 16.23
CA PHE A 615 21.57 -11.19 16.37
C PHE A 615 21.11 -10.02 17.24
N HIS A 616 22.09 -9.31 17.79
CA HIS A 616 21.90 -8.26 18.78
C HIS A 616 22.55 -6.97 18.31
N ILE A 617 21.87 -5.84 18.51
CA ILE A 617 22.41 -4.50 18.30
C ILE A 617 22.27 -3.64 19.55
N ALA A 618 23.34 -2.93 19.90
CA ALA A 618 23.41 -1.92 20.93
C ALA A 618 23.66 -0.56 20.26
N VAL A 619 22.71 0.37 20.38
CA VAL A 619 22.84 1.71 19.83
C VAL A 619 23.25 2.66 20.94
N GLU A 620 24.51 3.05 20.95
CA GLU A 620 25.01 4.08 21.85
C GLU A 620 24.65 5.46 21.28
N THR A 621 23.84 6.23 22.01
CA THR A 621 23.65 7.63 21.66
C THR A 621 24.86 8.42 22.11
N THR A 622 25.52 9.17 21.23
CA THR A 622 26.65 10.04 21.66
C THR A 622 26.24 10.93 22.82
N GLU A 623 27.10 11.07 23.82
CA GLU A 623 26.89 12.05 24.90
C GLU A 623 26.71 13.45 24.27
N MET A 624 25.53 14.04 24.43
CA MET A 624 25.23 15.36 23.86
C MET A 624 26.12 16.41 24.54
N GLU A 625 26.48 17.50 23.86
CA GLU A 625 27.17 18.61 24.56
C GLU A 625 26.29 19.19 25.68
N TRP A 626 24.99 19.33 25.40
CA TRP A 626 23.99 19.85 26.33
C TRP A 626 22.77 18.92 26.35
N ALA A 627 22.54 18.21 27.45
CA ALA A 627 21.33 17.42 27.69
C ALA A 627 21.00 17.37 29.18
N GLY A 628 19.72 17.38 29.53
CA GLY A 628 19.24 17.27 30.90
C GLY A 628 18.35 16.05 31.12
N LYS A 629 18.14 15.68 32.38
CA LYS A 629 17.06 14.77 32.79
C LYS A 629 16.31 15.37 33.96
N LEU A 630 15.00 15.55 33.85
CA LEU A 630 14.16 15.95 34.98
C LEU A 630 14.26 14.88 36.08
N GLU A 631 14.77 15.27 37.25
CA GLU A 631 15.05 14.35 38.37
C GLU A 631 14.00 14.47 39.47
N SER A 632 13.52 15.68 39.74
CA SER A 632 12.34 15.88 40.59
C SER A 632 11.65 17.21 40.31
N LEU A 633 10.33 17.21 40.30
CA LEU A 633 9.49 18.39 40.30
C LEU A 633 8.68 18.41 41.60
N LYS A 634 8.93 19.40 42.47
CA LYS A 634 8.20 19.58 43.74
C LYS A 634 7.45 20.91 43.68
N THR A 635 6.14 20.84 43.48
CA THR A 635 5.25 22.01 43.46
C THR A 635 4.05 21.81 44.39
N PRO A 636 3.44 22.89 44.89
CA PRO A 636 2.20 22.79 45.66
C PRO A 636 1.04 22.30 44.78
N THR A 637 0.26 21.34 45.25
CA THR A 637 -1.01 20.94 44.60
C THR A 637 -2.10 22.01 44.77
N SER A 638 -2.03 22.80 45.84
CA SER A 638 -2.88 23.98 46.05
C SER A 638 -2.17 25.11 46.79
N THR A 639 -2.58 26.35 46.54
CA THR A 639 -2.13 27.56 47.27
C THR A 639 -3.26 28.61 47.37
N ARG A 640 -2.99 29.79 47.94
CA ARG A 640 -3.94 30.92 48.08
C ARG A 640 -3.55 32.11 47.21
N ALA A 641 -4.57 32.81 46.69
CA ALA A 641 -4.36 34.03 45.90
C ALA A 641 -3.65 35.13 46.71
N GLY A 642 -2.55 35.65 46.16
CA GLY A 642 -1.70 36.68 46.76
C GLY A 642 -0.68 36.17 47.78
N ILE A 643 -0.49 34.85 47.92
CA ILE A 643 0.57 34.25 48.74
C ILE A 643 1.64 33.65 47.82
N GLU A 644 2.89 34.02 48.03
CA GLU A 644 4.03 33.37 47.39
C GLU A 644 4.23 31.97 47.97
N THR A 645 4.37 30.97 47.10
CA THR A 645 4.63 29.59 47.47
C THR A 645 5.86 29.08 46.75
N GLN A 646 6.72 28.37 47.47
CA GLN A 646 7.99 27.87 46.94
C GLN A 646 7.83 26.45 46.39
N GLY A 647 8.15 26.27 45.11
CA GLY A 647 8.43 24.99 44.48
C GLY A 647 9.92 24.83 44.15
N VAL A 648 10.32 23.64 43.72
CA VAL A 648 11.70 23.34 43.29
C VAL A 648 11.68 22.37 42.12
N VAL A 649 12.43 22.68 41.06
CA VAL A 649 12.76 21.73 39.99
C VAL A 649 14.21 21.31 40.13
N ARG A 650 14.49 20.02 39.95
CA ARG A 650 15.84 19.47 39.92
C ARG A 650 16.06 18.75 38.59
N VAL A 651 17.12 19.12 37.89
CA VAL A 651 17.48 18.56 36.59
C VAL A 651 18.92 18.08 36.64
N ARG A 652 19.15 16.81 36.31
CA ARG A 652 20.51 16.27 36.20
C ARG A 652 21.12 16.66 34.87
N ASN A 653 22.35 17.14 34.88
CA ASN A 653 23.13 17.29 33.66
C ASN A 653 23.49 15.91 33.09
N ARG A 654 23.13 15.65 31.84
CA ARG A 654 23.42 14.43 31.09
C ARG A 654 24.22 14.72 29.82
N GLY A 655 24.66 15.97 29.62
CA GLY A 655 25.60 16.34 28.57
C GLY A 655 27.04 16.40 29.09
N VAL A 656 28.00 16.49 28.15
CA VAL A 656 29.44 16.57 28.48
C VAL A 656 29.90 17.97 28.89
N LYS A 657 29.16 19.03 28.54
CA LYS A 657 29.49 20.39 28.99
C LYS A 657 29.09 20.56 30.45
N THR A 658 29.97 21.17 31.23
CA THR A 658 29.60 21.77 32.50
C THR A 658 28.70 22.97 32.23
N TRP A 659 27.51 23.02 32.85
CA TRP A 659 26.65 24.19 32.76
C TRP A 659 27.16 25.26 33.73
N LEU A 660 27.56 26.43 33.22
CA LEU A 660 27.85 27.60 34.05
C LEU A 660 26.55 28.33 34.39
N LYS A 661 26.47 29.02 35.54
CA LYS A 661 25.26 29.77 35.92
C LYS A 661 24.87 30.77 34.83
N GLY A 662 23.63 30.67 34.33
CA GLY A 662 23.13 31.44 33.20
C GLY A 662 23.17 30.72 31.84
N SER A 663 23.97 29.65 31.68
CA SER A 663 24.03 28.88 30.42
C SER A 663 22.82 27.98 30.18
N VAL A 664 22.09 27.62 31.23
CA VAL A 664 20.81 26.89 31.18
C VAL A 664 19.77 27.62 32.02
N MET A 665 18.56 27.76 31.49
CA MET A 665 17.41 28.38 32.15
C MET A 665 16.15 27.53 31.99
N LEU A 666 15.33 27.49 33.03
CA LEU A 666 13.96 26.99 32.98
C LEU A 666 13.05 28.09 32.42
N LEU A 667 12.14 27.73 31.53
CA LEU A 667 11.09 28.57 30.96
C LEU A 667 9.71 27.96 31.29
N LEU A 668 8.87 28.75 31.97
CA LEU A 668 7.49 28.43 32.29
C LEU A 668 6.53 29.03 31.25
N THR A 669 5.63 28.22 30.69
CA THR A 669 4.54 28.67 29.80
C THR A 669 3.20 28.12 30.25
N ASP A 670 2.10 28.68 29.75
CA ASP A 670 0.81 27.99 29.82
C ASP A 670 0.74 26.79 28.85
N VAL A 671 -0.39 26.08 28.86
CA VAL A 671 -0.63 24.89 28.01
C VAL A 671 -0.77 25.20 26.51
N ALA A 672 -0.94 26.47 26.14
CA ALA A 672 -0.93 26.92 24.74
C ALA A 672 0.45 27.44 24.30
N GLY A 673 1.47 27.38 25.17
CA GLY A 673 2.81 27.93 24.93
C GLY A 673 2.90 29.45 25.13
N GLY A 674 1.86 30.06 25.68
CA GLY A 674 1.79 31.50 25.98
C GLY A 674 2.36 31.86 27.35
N GLU A 675 2.17 33.12 27.76
CA GLU A 675 2.65 33.62 29.05
C GLU A 675 2.05 32.84 30.23
N PRO A 676 2.87 32.49 31.25
CA PRO A 676 2.37 31.76 32.41
C PRO A 676 1.43 32.65 33.24
N LYS A 677 0.33 32.08 33.75
CA LYS A 677 -0.69 32.81 34.54
C LYS A 677 -0.19 33.31 35.91
N TRP A 678 1.02 32.95 36.32
CA TRP A 678 1.64 33.33 37.58
C TRP A 678 2.07 34.82 37.57
N ASN A 679 1.99 35.50 38.71
CA ASN A 679 2.42 36.88 38.92
C ASN A 679 3.92 36.93 39.30
N VAL A 680 4.68 37.82 38.63
CA VAL A 680 6.12 37.66 38.37
C VAL A 680 7.00 38.68 39.11
N ALA A 681 6.47 39.32 40.16
CA ALA A 681 7.24 40.30 40.94
C ALA A 681 8.45 39.65 41.63
N GLY A 682 9.66 39.91 41.12
CA GLY A 682 10.92 39.45 41.72
C GLY A 682 11.62 38.26 41.02
N TRP A 683 11.13 37.76 39.89
CA TRP A 683 11.92 36.79 39.11
C TRP A 683 13.20 37.44 38.53
N PRO A 684 14.33 36.71 38.47
CA PRO A 684 15.60 37.26 38.04
C PRO A 684 15.67 37.58 36.54
N LEU A 685 14.74 37.05 35.73
CA LEU A 685 14.59 37.32 34.30
C LEU A 685 13.10 37.42 33.92
N PRO A 686 12.76 38.16 32.85
CA PRO A 686 11.38 38.25 32.32
C PRO A 686 10.80 36.92 31.82
N MET A 687 9.46 36.87 31.67
CA MET A 687 8.72 35.82 30.96
C MET A 687 9.01 34.37 31.39
N GLY A 688 8.85 34.00 32.66
CA GLY A 688 8.98 32.58 33.05
C GLY A 688 10.41 32.06 33.20
N ARG A 689 11.43 32.92 33.02
CA ARG A 689 12.83 32.49 32.92
C ARG A 689 13.51 32.45 34.29
N ILE A 690 13.96 31.26 34.69
CA ILE A 690 14.52 30.98 36.01
C ILE A 690 15.88 30.31 35.85
N LEU A 691 16.87 30.79 36.58
CA LEU A 691 18.23 30.23 36.63
C LEU A 691 18.36 29.22 37.77
N PHE A 692 19.29 28.27 37.64
CA PHE A 692 19.65 27.39 38.73
C PHE A 692 20.49 28.12 39.80
N ASN A 693 20.46 27.60 41.03
CA ASN A 693 21.09 28.24 42.18
C ASN A 693 22.62 28.13 42.19
N GLU A 694 23.13 26.97 41.82
CA GLU A 694 24.54 26.60 41.85
C GLU A 694 25.40 27.48 40.91
N ALA A 695 26.71 27.57 41.16
CA ALA A 695 27.63 28.33 40.29
C ALA A 695 27.93 27.60 38.96
N MET A 696 28.00 26.27 39.02
CA MET A 696 28.23 25.38 37.88
C MET A 696 27.69 23.98 38.16
N ILE A 697 27.32 23.24 37.11
CA ILE A 697 26.80 21.87 37.16
C ILE A 697 27.64 20.99 36.23
N ARG A 698 28.46 20.10 36.79
CA ARG A 698 29.29 19.19 35.98
C ARG A 698 28.42 18.09 35.34
N PRO A 699 28.92 17.33 34.36
CA PRO A 699 28.22 16.13 33.89
C PRO A 699 27.82 15.22 35.06
N ASN A 700 26.58 14.75 35.04
CA ASN A 700 25.90 13.97 36.09
C ASN A 700 25.58 14.67 37.43
N ASP A 701 26.00 15.93 37.65
CA ASP A 701 25.53 16.74 38.78
C ASP A 701 24.08 17.22 38.57
N VAL A 702 23.45 17.75 39.63
CA VAL A 702 22.04 18.15 39.64
C VAL A 702 21.89 19.65 39.84
N ALA A 703 21.27 20.33 38.86
CA ALA A 703 20.88 21.73 38.91
C ALA A 703 19.59 21.91 39.71
N THR A 704 19.52 22.92 40.57
CA THR A 704 18.34 23.23 41.40
C THR A 704 17.76 24.59 41.00
N PHE A 705 16.56 24.57 40.39
CA PHE A 705 15.82 25.76 40.00
C PHE A 705 14.74 26.08 41.05
N PRO A 706 14.80 27.23 41.75
CA PRO A 706 13.75 27.66 42.66
C PRO A 706 12.53 28.15 41.89
N LEU A 707 11.33 27.74 42.29
CA LEU A 707 10.06 28.20 41.71
C LEU A 707 9.27 29.05 42.73
N PRO A 708 9.53 30.36 42.85
CA PRO A 708 8.62 31.25 43.56
C PRO A 708 7.35 31.45 42.72
N LEU A 709 6.24 30.89 43.19
CA LEU A 709 4.92 30.88 42.54
C LEU A 709 3.95 31.77 43.32
N THR A 710 3.53 32.89 42.74
CA THR A 710 2.50 33.78 43.28
C THR A 710 1.37 33.90 42.28
N ALA A 711 0.11 33.70 42.68
CA ALA A 711 -1.05 33.88 41.79
C ALA A 711 -1.93 35.03 42.28
N THR A 712 -2.32 35.94 41.38
CA THR A 712 -3.18 37.09 41.71
C THR A 712 -4.68 36.80 41.61
N SER A 713 -5.06 35.72 40.90
CA SER A 713 -6.46 35.30 40.74
C SER A 713 -6.65 33.83 41.16
N PRO A 714 -7.82 33.46 41.72
CA PRO A 714 -8.16 32.06 41.97
C PRO A 714 -8.40 31.27 40.66
N GLY A 715 -8.12 29.97 40.66
CA GLY A 715 -8.34 29.10 39.50
C GLY A 715 -7.43 27.87 39.47
N LEU A 716 -7.52 27.08 38.40
CA LEU A 716 -6.55 26.00 38.10
C LEU A 716 -5.43 26.54 37.21
N PHE A 717 -4.19 26.32 37.62
CA PHE A 717 -2.99 26.80 36.95
C PHE A 717 -2.20 25.60 36.45
N GLU A 718 -2.44 25.22 35.19
CA GLU A 718 -1.63 24.24 34.45
C GLU A 718 -0.44 24.96 33.82
N THR A 719 0.76 24.40 33.97
CA THR A 719 2.02 25.07 33.57
C THR A 719 2.98 24.05 32.97
N LEU A 720 3.53 24.38 31.79
CA LEU A 720 4.55 23.60 31.11
C LEU A 720 5.95 24.11 31.48
N LEU A 721 6.91 23.20 31.51
CA LEU A 721 8.31 23.45 31.84
C LEU A 721 9.16 23.01 30.65
N SER A 722 9.78 23.99 30.00
CA SER A 722 10.81 23.76 28.99
C SER A 722 12.14 24.30 29.51
N PHE A 723 13.24 23.72 29.07
CA PHE A 723 14.59 24.19 29.43
C PHE A 723 15.28 24.70 28.18
N LYS A 724 16.01 25.80 28.32
CA LYS A 724 16.74 26.46 27.23
C LYS A 724 18.22 26.53 27.57
N TYR A 725 19.09 26.39 26.57
CA TYR A 725 20.54 26.53 26.75
C TYR A 725 21.16 27.56 25.80
N LEU A 726 22.34 28.07 26.18
CA LEU A 726 23.14 29.05 25.44
C LEU A 726 24.48 28.38 25.04
N PRO A 727 24.68 28.00 23.77
CA PRO A 727 25.87 27.24 23.36
C PRO A 727 27.19 28.06 23.41
N ASP A 728 27.16 29.35 23.06
CA ASP A 728 28.37 30.08 22.60
C ASP A 728 28.72 31.37 23.38
N VAL A 729 28.33 31.52 24.66
CA VAL A 729 28.63 32.76 25.41
C VAL A 729 28.98 32.54 26.87
N GLY A 730 29.98 33.29 27.35
CA GLY A 730 30.14 33.57 28.78
C GLY A 730 28.95 34.38 29.32
N THR A 731 28.92 34.64 30.64
CA THR A 731 27.78 35.29 31.35
C THR A 731 27.15 36.46 30.59
N VAL A 732 26.00 36.21 29.96
CA VAL A 732 25.30 37.20 29.12
C VAL A 732 24.58 38.21 30.02
N PRO A 733 24.64 39.53 29.74
CA PRO A 733 23.78 40.50 30.38
C PRO A 733 22.30 40.16 30.16
N SER A 734 21.47 40.30 31.20
CA SER A 734 20.05 39.91 31.18
C SER A 734 19.24 40.59 30.07
N THR A 735 19.68 41.75 29.58
CA THR A 735 19.05 42.54 28.51
C THR A 735 19.15 41.93 27.11
N LEU A 736 20.09 41.00 26.87
CA LEU A 736 20.26 40.33 25.57
C LEU A 736 19.39 39.07 25.44
N ILE A 737 18.82 38.57 26.53
CA ILE A 737 18.12 37.28 26.60
C ILE A 737 16.71 37.37 25.99
N GLU A 738 16.10 38.56 25.91
CA GLU A 738 14.72 38.75 25.43
C GLU A 738 14.53 38.42 23.95
N THR A 739 15.53 38.71 23.10
CA THR A 739 15.41 38.60 21.62
C THR A 739 15.99 37.32 21.02
N LEU A 740 16.73 36.50 21.78
CA LEU A 740 17.29 35.24 21.26
C LEU A 740 16.28 34.08 21.33
N GLN A 741 16.02 33.46 20.17
CA GLN A 741 15.30 32.19 20.06
C GLN A 741 16.21 31.02 20.47
N LEU A 742 16.29 30.76 21.78
CA LEU A 742 17.19 29.74 22.33
C LEU A 742 16.75 28.30 22.03
N PRO A 743 17.69 27.37 21.79
CA PRO A 743 17.41 25.94 21.61
C PRO A 743 16.87 25.29 22.91
N ASN A 744 16.03 24.27 22.77
CA ASN A 744 15.58 23.45 23.91
C ASN A 744 16.73 22.58 24.41
N LEU A 745 16.93 22.50 25.72
CA LEU A 745 17.77 21.49 26.36
C LEU A 745 17.02 20.14 26.32
N PRO A 746 17.52 19.12 25.59
CA PRO A 746 16.80 17.85 25.45
C PRO A 746 16.67 17.11 26.79
N GLY A 747 15.56 16.38 26.95
CA GLY A 747 15.34 15.42 28.05
C GLY A 747 14.90 15.99 29.41
N ALA A 748 14.77 17.31 29.54
CA ALA A 748 14.47 17.97 30.81
C ALA A 748 13.00 18.47 30.97
N GLU A 749 12.15 18.32 29.97
CA GLU A 749 10.79 18.87 29.93
C GLU A 749 9.84 18.26 30.98
N GLY A 750 8.79 18.99 31.36
CA GLY A 750 7.77 18.54 32.31
C GLY A 750 6.55 19.45 32.42
N SER A 751 5.63 19.12 33.32
CA SER A 751 4.43 19.94 33.61
C SER A 751 3.97 19.78 35.06
N PHE A 752 3.20 20.75 35.57
CA PHE A 752 2.44 20.61 36.81
C PHE A 752 1.13 21.39 36.77
N ALA A 753 0.24 21.08 37.72
CA ALA A 753 -0.99 21.81 37.95
C ALA A 753 -1.11 22.21 39.44
N THR A 754 -1.52 23.45 39.70
CA THR A 754 -1.77 23.97 41.06
C THR A 754 -3.15 24.62 41.13
N THR A 755 -3.90 24.34 42.19
CA THR A 755 -5.21 24.98 42.46
C THR A 755 -5.03 26.20 43.37
N VAL A 756 -5.41 27.39 42.88
CA VAL A 756 -5.33 28.66 43.64
C VAL A 756 -6.69 28.99 44.25
N ILE A 757 -6.73 29.05 45.59
CA ILE A 757 -7.92 29.25 46.41
C ILE A 757 -8.09 30.74 46.74
N PRO A 758 -9.32 31.31 46.77
CA PRO A 758 -9.55 32.68 47.22
C PRO A 758 -9.16 32.91 48.68
N SER A 759 -8.59 34.08 48.96
CA SER A 759 -8.27 34.57 50.32
C SER A 759 -9.52 34.96 51.12
N GLY A 760 -10.50 35.56 50.44
CA GLY A 760 -11.77 35.95 51.05
C GLY A 760 -12.70 34.77 51.30
N GLN A 761 -13.05 34.51 52.56
CA GLN A 761 -14.00 33.46 52.93
C GLN A 761 -15.00 33.97 53.97
N ILE A 762 -16.26 33.58 53.80
CA ILE A 762 -17.34 33.87 54.74
C ILE A 762 -18.13 32.61 55.08
N GLU A 763 -18.62 32.56 56.31
CA GLU A 763 -19.55 31.55 56.81
C GLU A 763 -20.92 32.20 57.07
N LEU A 764 -22.00 31.61 56.59
CA LEU A 764 -23.36 32.13 56.75
C LEU A 764 -23.91 31.83 58.15
N MET A 765 -24.21 32.88 58.91
CA MET A 765 -24.67 32.73 60.29
C MET A 765 -26.20 32.59 60.34
N LYS A 766 -26.67 31.34 60.45
CA LYS A 766 -28.11 30.98 60.47
C LYS A 766 -28.91 31.68 59.35
N PRO A 767 -28.63 31.38 58.07
CA PRO A 767 -29.22 32.09 56.93
C PRO A 767 -30.75 31.92 56.86
N ASN A 768 -31.49 32.95 57.28
CA ASN A 768 -32.96 32.94 57.34
C ASN A 768 -33.59 33.44 56.02
N PHE A 769 -33.19 32.87 54.89
CA PHE A 769 -33.74 33.23 53.58
C PHE A 769 -35.28 33.04 53.56
N PRO A 770 -36.06 33.93 52.93
CA PRO A 770 -37.51 33.76 52.85
C PRO A 770 -37.85 32.46 52.10
N THR A 771 -38.40 31.45 52.78
CA THR A 771 -38.76 30.18 52.13
C THR A 771 -40.06 30.28 51.32
N ARG A 772 -40.91 31.25 51.64
CA ARG A 772 -42.20 31.53 50.96
C ARG A 772 -42.42 33.03 50.81
N MET A 773 -42.91 33.47 49.65
CA MET A 773 -43.27 34.87 49.38
C MET A 773 -44.56 34.96 48.54
N ARG A 774 -45.43 35.94 48.81
CA ARG A 774 -46.59 36.24 47.94
C ARG A 774 -46.12 36.97 46.68
N PRO A 775 -46.70 36.71 45.48
CA PRO A 775 -46.37 37.42 44.25
C PRO A 775 -46.35 38.95 44.41
N GLY A 776 -45.32 39.59 43.88
CA GLY A 776 -45.14 41.05 43.95
C GLY A 776 -44.75 41.63 45.32
N ARG A 777 -44.72 40.83 46.40
CA ARG A 777 -44.30 41.28 47.75
C ARG A 777 -42.81 41.59 47.77
N THR A 778 -42.46 42.77 48.26
CA THR A 778 -41.06 43.12 48.60
C THR A 778 -40.76 42.77 50.05
N VAL A 779 -39.59 42.17 50.30
CA VAL A 779 -39.05 41.84 51.63
C VAL A 779 -37.65 42.43 51.75
N TYR A 780 -37.34 43.05 52.89
CA TYR A 780 -35.97 43.40 53.27
C TYR A 780 -35.29 42.18 53.88
N PHE A 781 -34.06 41.90 53.44
CA PHE A 781 -33.29 40.76 53.87
C PHE A 781 -31.90 41.19 54.34
N THR A 782 -31.44 40.61 55.46
CA THR A 782 -30.09 40.83 56.00
C THR A 782 -29.41 39.48 56.19
N LEU A 783 -28.38 39.21 55.40
CA LEU A 783 -27.52 38.05 55.56
C LEU A 783 -26.40 38.37 56.54
N ARG A 784 -26.42 37.76 57.73
CA ARG A 784 -25.28 37.81 58.66
C ARG A 784 -24.24 36.77 58.26
N VAL A 785 -22.98 37.17 58.32
CA VAL A 785 -21.84 36.35 57.91
C VAL A 785 -20.70 36.50 58.91
N LYS A 786 -19.88 35.47 59.08
CA LYS A 786 -18.60 35.54 59.79
C LYS A 786 -17.47 35.54 58.77
N ASN A 787 -16.53 36.45 58.88
CA ASN A 787 -15.30 36.37 58.07
C ASN A 787 -14.46 35.18 58.58
N THR A 788 -14.35 34.13 57.76
CA THR A 788 -13.53 32.95 58.03
C THR A 788 -12.24 32.93 57.21
N GLY A 789 -12.03 33.95 56.35
CA GLY A 789 -10.79 34.17 55.64
C GLY A 789 -9.68 34.74 56.52
N ASP A 790 -8.47 34.83 55.94
CA ASP A 790 -7.27 35.37 56.59
C ASP A 790 -7.13 36.90 56.45
N LYS A 791 -7.71 37.50 55.42
CA LYS A 791 -7.69 38.95 55.17
C LYS A 791 -8.82 39.70 55.88
N ILE A 792 -8.56 40.97 56.18
CA ILE A 792 -9.59 41.94 56.57
C ILE A 792 -10.43 42.27 55.34
N LEU A 793 -11.73 41.94 55.37
CA LEU A 793 -12.65 42.36 54.33
C LEU A 793 -12.90 43.86 54.45
N LYS A 794 -12.67 44.62 53.38
CA LYS A 794 -12.92 46.07 53.32
C LYS A 794 -14.27 46.33 52.63
N GLY A 795 -15.20 46.98 53.32
CA GLY A 795 -16.56 47.21 52.84
C GLY A 795 -16.67 48.20 51.68
N GLY A 796 -17.90 48.44 51.24
CA GLY A 796 -18.19 49.21 50.02
C GLY A 796 -18.02 48.37 48.74
N LYS A 797 -17.86 49.03 47.59
CA LYS A 797 -17.97 48.39 46.25
C LYS A 797 -16.96 47.26 45.98
N GLY A 798 -15.91 47.12 46.79
CA GLY A 798 -14.89 46.06 46.63
C GLY A 798 -15.29 44.70 47.20
N VAL A 799 -16.22 44.63 48.16
CA VAL A 799 -16.66 43.36 48.76
C VAL A 799 -18.18 43.26 48.68
N TYR A 800 -18.68 42.31 47.89
CA TYR A 800 -20.10 42.22 47.55
C TYR A 800 -20.58 40.78 47.34
N LEU A 801 -21.90 40.61 47.39
CA LEU A 801 -22.58 39.43 46.92
C LEU A 801 -23.05 39.64 45.49
N THR A 802 -23.02 38.56 44.71
CA THR A 802 -23.74 38.43 43.44
C THR A 802 -24.85 37.40 43.64
N GLN A 803 -26.05 37.70 43.16
CA GLN A 803 -27.22 36.81 43.19
C GLN A 803 -27.80 36.65 41.78
N THR A 804 -27.91 35.41 41.33
CA THR A 804 -28.48 35.01 40.04
C THR A 804 -29.54 33.93 40.23
N ALA A 805 -30.34 33.67 39.20
CA ALA A 805 -31.07 32.41 39.10
C ALA A 805 -30.10 31.22 38.98
N ALA A 806 -30.62 30.00 39.14
CA ALA A 806 -29.83 28.76 39.10
C ALA A 806 -29.07 28.53 37.78
N ASP A 807 -29.56 29.07 36.66
CA ASP A 807 -28.94 29.03 35.33
C ASP A 807 -27.86 30.13 35.11
N GLY A 808 -27.58 30.94 36.13
CA GLY A 808 -26.67 32.09 36.05
C GLY A 808 -27.31 33.35 35.46
N SER A 809 -28.58 33.30 35.05
CA SER A 809 -29.30 34.46 34.54
C SER A 809 -29.71 35.44 35.66
N LYS A 810 -30.20 36.60 35.25
CA LYS A 810 -30.62 37.66 36.18
C LYS A 810 -31.72 37.18 37.14
N SER A 811 -31.51 37.39 38.44
CA SER A 811 -32.48 36.98 39.47
C SER A 811 -33.90 37.51 39.20
N PRO A 812 -34.95 36.67 39.23
CA PRO A 812 -36.34 37.10 39.15
C PRO A 812 -36.79 37.94 40.37
N PHE A 813 -35.98 37.99 41.44
CA PHE A 813 -36.24 38.81 42.64
C PHE A 813 -35.62 40.21 42.60
N TYR A 814 -34.95 40.56 41.50
CA TYR A 814 -34.21 41.81 41.31
C TYR A 814 -35.02 43.08 41.58
N VAL A 815 -34.40 44.05 42.29
CA VAL A 815 -34.98 45.37 42.58
C VAL A 815 -34.08 46.49 42.05
N LYS A 816 -34.48 47.10 40.92
CA LYS A 816 -33.68 48.12 40.19
C LYS A 816 -33.26 49.34 41.01
N SER A 817 -34.05 49.73 42.01
CA SER A 817 -33.80 50.90 42.86
C SER A 817 -33.04 50.57 44.16
N ASP A 818 -32.48 49.38 44.28
CA ASP A 818 -31.86 48.88 45.51
C ASP A 818 -30.54 48.14 45.27
N TRP A 819 -30.50 47.25 44.27
CA TRP A 819 -29.31 46.46 43.95
C TRP A 819 -28.23 47.33 43.28
N LEU A 820 -26.96 47.06 43.58
CA LEU A 820 -25.79 47.75 43.02
C LEU A 820 -25.65 47.56 41.50
N SER A 821 -26.08 46.41 40.99
CA SER A 821 -26.30 46.14 39.56
C SER A 821 -27.42 45.10 39.40
N ASP A 822 -27.73 44.73 38.16
CA ASP A 822 -28.70 43.68 37.83
C ASP A 822 -28.52 42.32 38.54
N THR A 823 -27.29 42.03 38.94
CA THR A 823 -26.83 40.77 39.55
C THR A 823 -26.17 40.96 40.92
N LYS A 824 -25.92 42.20 41.37
CA LYS A 824 -25.20 42.50 42.62
C LYS A 824 -26.12 43.11 43.67
N PRO A 825 -26.78 42.31 44.54
CA PRO A 825 -27.73 42.83 45.52
C PRO A 825 -27.15 43.80 46.54
N ALA A 826 -25.98 43.47 47.12
CA ALA A 826 -25.43 44.23 48.24
C ALA A 826 -23.91 44.17 48.31
N SER A 827 -23.29 45.27 48.76
CA SER A 827 -21.94 45.28 49.32
C SER A 827 -21.95 44.99 50.82
N LEU A 828 -20.79 44.63 51.35
CA LEU A 828 -20.59 44.46 52.79
C LEU A 828 -20.86 45.78 53.51
N TRP A 829 -21.75 45.75 54.51
CA TRP A 829 -22.25 46.93 55.21
C TRP A 829 -21.19 47.59 56.10
N GLN A 830 -20.40 46.79 56.81
CA GLN A 830 -19.36 47.28 57.71
C GLN A 830 -18.16 47.80 56.89
N PRO A 831 -17.57 48.97 57.25
CA PRO A 831 -16.38 49.50 56.57
C PRO A 831 -15.20 48.52 56.57
N THR A 832 -15.04 47.72 57.62
CA THR A 832 -14.15 46.56 57.64
C THR A 832 -14.71 45.42 58.49
N VAL A 833 -14.36 44.17 58.15
CA VAL A 833 -14.61 42.98 58.99
C VAL A 833 -13.32 42.16 59.09
N LYS A 834 -12.73 42.14 60.29
CA LYS A 834 -11.52 41.36 60.60
C LYS A 834 -11.82 39.84 60.61
N PRO A 835 -10.83 38.97 60.38
CA PRO A 835 -10.98 37.52 60.57
C PRO A 835 -11.64 37.16 61.90
N GLY A 836 -12.52 36.17 61.87
CA GLY A 836 -13.31 35.70 63.01
C GLY A 836 -14.44 36.63 63.48
N LYS A 837 -14.62 37.83 62.88
CA LYS A 837 -15.68 38.78 63.23
C LYS A 837 -16.87 38.72 62.28
N GLU A 838 -18.00 39.23 62.76
CA GLU A 838 -19.26 39.26 62.02
C GLU A 838 -19.37 40.46 61.08
N GLY A 839 -20.01 40.24 59.94
CA GLY A 839 -20.42 41.24 58.96
C GLY A 839 -21.85 40.99 58.49
N SER A 840 -22.37 41.88 57.66
CA SER A 840 -23.72 41.75 57.10
C SER A 840 -23.84 42.34 55.71
N PHE A 841 -24.68 41.70 54.89
CA PHE A 841 -25.16 42.21 53.61
C PHE A 841 -26.67 42.44 53.73
N THR A 842 -27.18 43.57 53.24
CA THR A 842 -28.60 43.93 53.35
C THR A 842 -29.13 44.39 51.98
N TRP A 843 -30.24 43.80 51.52
CA TRP A 843 -30.91 44.18 50.27
C TRP A 843 -32.40 43.86 50.30
N ARG A 844 -33.15 44.35 49.31
CA ARG A 844 -34.55 43.99 49.04
C ARG A 844 -34.65 42.91 47.96
N MET A 845 -35.58 42.00 48.17
CA MET A 845 -36.05 41.03 47.18
C MET A 845 -37.53 41.28 46.92
N LYS A 846 -37.94 41.34 45.64
CA LYS A 846 -39.36 41.45 45.27
C LYS A 846 -39.80 40.18 44.56
N ALA A 847 -40.79 39.46 45.09
CA ALA A 847 -41.27 38.24 44.47
C ALA A 847 -41.78 38.50 43.03
N PRO A 848 -41.42 37.66 42.04
CA PRO A 848 -41.97 37.74 40.70
C PRO A 848 -43.50 37.51 40.71
N ALA A 849 -44.16 37.86 39.61
CA ALA A 849 -45.58 37.55 39.41
C ALA A 849 -45.82 36.04 39.18
N ILE A 850 -44.81 35.34 38.65
CA ILE A 850 -44.85 33.91 38.32
C ILE A 850 -44.75 33.10 39.61
N LYS A 851 -45.82 32.37 39.95
CA LYS A 851 -45.85 31.40 41.05
C LYS A 851 -44.98 30.19 40.72
N GLY A 852 -44.37 29.59 41.74
CA GLY A 852 -43.50 28.41 41.56
C GLY A 852 -42.35 28.36 42.56
N MET A 853 -41.45 27.39 42.36
CA MET A 853 -40.18 27.29 43.08
C MET A 853 -39.11 28.03 42.30
N HIS A 854 -38.46 29.02 42.91
CA HIS A 854 -37.39 29.81 42.30
C HIS A 854 -36.09 29.55 43.07
N THR A 855 -35.10 28.94 42.42
CA THR A 855 -33.79 28.64 43.02
C THR A 855 -32.79 29.69 42.60
N GLU A 856 -32.15 30.28 43.60
CA GLU A 856 -31.18 31.37 43.51
C GLU A 856 -29.79 30.87 43.88
N THR A 857 -28.77 31.41 43.22
CA THR A 857 -27.36 31.17 43.50
C THR A 857 -26.72 32.46 44.01
N LEU A 858 -26.05 32.38 45.16
CA LEU A 858 -25.19 33.44 45.70
C LEU A 858 -23.72 33.10 45.46
N THR A 859 -22.95 34.11 45.07
CA THR A 859 -21.47 34.08 45.16
C THR A 859 -20.97 35.27 45.96
N PHE A 860 -19.80 35.09 46.56
CA PHE A 860 -19.12 36.11 47.35
C PHE A 860 -17.87 36.57 46.59
N THR A 861 -17.68 37.87 46.45
CA THR A 861 -16.54 38.45 45.74
C THR A 861 -15.85 39.49 46.59
N THR A 862 -14.52 39.40 46.67
CA THR A 862 -13.65 40.42 47.27
C THR A 862 -12.89 41.23 46.21
N SER A 863 -12.20 42.28 46.64
CA SER A 863 -11.31 43.11 45.82
C SER A 863 -10.22 42.33 45.11
N ASP A 864 -9.88 41.16 45.65
CA ASP A 864 -8.75 40.31 45.28
C ASP A 864 -9.16 39.26 44.23
N GLY A 865 -10.44 39.22 43.84
CA GLY A 865 -11.00 38.23 42.93
C GLY A 865 -11.63 37.04 43.67
N GLY A 866 -12.93 36.83 43.45
CA GLY A 866 -13.68 35.71 44.02
C GLY A 866 -13.77 35.71 45.56
N GLY A 867 -14.26 34.59 46.08
CA GLY A 867 -14.47 34.35 47.50
C GLY A 867 -15.26 33.07 47.75
N LEU A 868 -15.20 32.54 48.98
CA LEU A 868 -15.94 31.33 49.37
C LEU A 868 -17.07 31.65 50.36
N ILE A 869 -18.20 30.96 50.21
CA ILE A 869 -19.34 30.91 51.14
C ILE A 869 -19.40 29.49 51.70
N ASN A 870 -19.29 29.32 53.02
CA ASN A 870 -19.28 28.00 53.68
C ASN A 870 -18.26 27.03 53.06
N GLY A 871 -17.10 27.54 52.61
CA GLY A 871 -16.04 26.76 51.95
C GLY A 871 -16.30 26.43 50.47
N LYS A 872 -17.40 26.89 49.86
CA LYS A 872 -17.73 26.67 48.43
C LYS A 872 -17.76 28.00 47.66
N SER A 873 -17.56 27.96 46.35
CA SER A 873 -17.65 29.17 45.49
C SER A 873 -19.07 29.72 45.33
N THR A 874 -20.08 28.86 45.51
CA THR A 874 -21.50 29.19 45.41
C THR A 874 -22.27 28.71 46.65
N TYR A 875 -23.38 29.40 46.97
CA TYR A 875 -24.39 28.95 47.92
C TYR A 875 -25.78 29.07 47.29
N THR A 876 -26.53 27.97 47.22
CA THR A 876 -27.86 27.94 46.62
C THR A 876 -28.97 27.93 47.67
N PHE A 877 -30.09 28.58 47.36
CA PHE A 877 -31.30 28.57 48.18
C PHE A 877 -32.55 28.70 47.31
N THR A 878 -33.70 28.27 47.82
CA THR A 878 -34.94 28.22 47.03
C THR A 878 -36.08 28.93 47.76
N ILE A 879 -36.83 29.75 47.04
CA ILE A 879 -38.02 30.47 47.51
C ILE A 879 -39.25 29.95 46.77
N LYS A 880 -40.31 29.60 47.50
CA LYS A 880 -41.62 29.34 46.90
C LYS A 880 -42.42 30.63 46.77
N VAL A 881 -42.91 30.93 45.57
CA VAL A 881 -43.81 32.05 45.30
C VAL A 881 -45.24 31.52 45.13
N GLU A 882 -46.16 31.89 46.03
CA GLU A 882 -47.54 31.38 46.08
C GLU A 882 -48.58 32.41 46.54
#